data_AF-A0A1Q5JHH1-F1
#
_entry.id   AF-A0A1Q5JHH1-F1
#
_cell.length_a   1.000
_cell.length_b   1.000
_cell.length_c   1.000
_cell.angle_alpha   90.00
_cell.angle_beta   90.00
_cell.angle_gamma   90.00
#
_symmetry.space_group_name_H-M   'P 1'
#
loop_
_entity.id
_entity.type
_entity.pdbx_description
1 polymer ?
#
loop_
_entity_poly.entity_id
_entity_poly.type
_entity_poly.pdbx_seq_one_letter_code
_entity_poly.pdbx_strand_id
1 'polypeptide(L)'
;MHADGYDLVVLRLVYPFLKDRGRVLRSLGGRLRDGGALVVITPVARTTPEERRGIALDEDEIALLGSGWNSVRRLDADGMAFLILRGPCPVGTRAVEKSRPTAHALTGALAVVTDDAGRVLLGRSRRGVLELPGGKTRGPEGFAEAAVRELLEETGLVADPADAYVVTMLVDDSHGIPRLTAVVRVTAWSGTPANPERDKFVRWEFADLHALSRIGEVFLPAARALDAVWPGVVPGLPSVASYPLAADRPAVPGEPAEAVRLRREMADLVTAGGWAPSEPVREALRTVPRHRFAPEADLATAYDGGDRAVVTRRDETGVAISSVSAAWLQADMIESLRLRPGARVYEAGSGGYNAELIAHVAGPEGRVVTVDIDPWVVRRTRAFIAEAGSGRVTAVEADAALGAPAHLVPRGGFDGGMITYSCWDIAPAWREQLAEGGLLVLPLEMGGYSRAVAFERRGEVLHARRFTYCGFVRDQGRQARSAPVVPLLGGALTLRFDEGAAAGAEGVEEALRGPRHEVATGITMGAGTGVYFGSLQLYAATTLPGFCRLRADEDTEVVAVAEGHDAPAVLGDASLAYLVHLPARHGGRPEDREWVVHAFGPEGARLAELVAATVRAWDRHIRTADDDRHADPVLTVHPAGTPDHLLPAGDVLDKASSRLVFRWPGRGGHLPGSARRAADAVAAATAES
;
A
#
# COMPACT_ATOMS: atom_id res chain seq x y z
N MET A 1 21.70 3.59 -11.76
CA MET A 1 22.54 4.66 -11.18
C MET A 1 23.32 4.06 -10.01
N HIS A 2 24.59 4.43 -9.80
CA HIS A 2 25.53 3.83 -8.83
C HIS A 2 24.96 3.80 -7.40
N ALA A 3 25.07 2.66 -6.72
CA ALA A 3 24.60 2.46 -5.35
C ALA A 3 25.50 3.15 -4.30
N ASP A 4 26.76 3.43 -4.64
CA ASP A 4 27.79 3.82 -3.67
C ASP A 4 27.93 5.34 -3.46
N GLY A 5 27.02 6.17 -3.97
CA GLY A 5 27.10 7.64 -3.88
C GLY A 5 28.19 8.29 -4.74
N TYR A 6 28.34 9.62 -4.64
CA TYR A 6 29.25 10.44 -5.45
C TYR A 6 30.20 11.30 -4.60
N ASP A 7 31.47 11.38 -4.99
CA ASP A 7 32.45 12.29 -4.36
C ASP A 7 32.29 13.75 -4.85
N LEU A 8 31.82 13.93 -6.09
CA LEU A 8 31.62 15.23 -6.72
C LEU A 8 30.41 15.20 -7.66
N VAL A 9 29.51 16.16 -7.49
CA VAL A 9 28.41 16.45 -8.43
C VAL A 9 28.58 17.87 -8.95
N VAL A 10 28.55 18.07 -10.27
CA VAL A 10 28.69 19.40 -10.89
C VAL A 10 27.45 19.75 -11.71
N LEU A 11 26.80 20.87 -11.35
CA LEU A 11 25.71 21.49 -12.10
C LEU A 11 26.24 22.75 -12.79
N ARG A 12 26.67 22.61 -14.05
CA ARG A 12 27.18 23.73 -14.84
C ARG A 12 26.10 24.28 -15.76
N LEU A 13 25.72 25.55 -15.58
CA LEU A 13 24.75 26.29 -16.40
C LEU A 13 23.33 25.71 -16.45
N VAL A 14 23.07 24.58 -15.80
CA VAL A 14 21.77 23.90 -15.84
C VAL A 14 20.80 24.37 -14.76
N TYR A 15 21.31 24.93 -13.66
CA TYR A 15 20.49 25.21 -12.47
C TYR A 15 19.30 26.16 -12.71
N PRO A 16 19.44 27.27 -13.47
CA PRO A 16 18.31 28.15 -13.78
C PRO A 16 17.16 27.46 -14.53
N PHE A 17 17.45 26.38 -15.26
CA PHE A 17 16.48 25.64 -16.08
C PHE A 17 15.78 24.51 -15.32
N LEU A 18 16.20 24.20 -14.09
CA LEU A 18 15.56 23.17 -13.28
C LEU A 18 14.20 23.68 -12.78
N LYS A 19 13.16 22.84 -12.88
CA LYS A 19 11.81 23.12 -12.35
C LYS A 19 11.83 23.12 -10.81
N ASP A 20 12.15 21.99 -10.18
CA ASP A 20 12.25 21.89 -8.71
C ASP A 20 13.69 22.12 -8.21
N ARG A 21 14.21 23.33 -8.37
CA ARG A 21 15.62 23.67 -8.08
C ARG A 21 16.09 23.18 -6.69
N GLY A 22 15.30 23.43 -5.65
CA GLY A 22 15.61 23.04 -4.28
C GLY A 22 15.60 21.52 -4.05
N ARG A 23 14.58 20.82 -4.58
CA ARG A 23 14.50 19.34 -4.48
C ARG A 23 15.68 18.69 -5.18
N VAL A 24 16.04 19.15 -6.39
CA VAL A 24 17.16 18.58 -7.16
C VAL A 24 18.45 18.73 -6.37
N LEU A 25 18.72 19.91 -5.82
CA LEU A 25 19.88 20.14 -4.96
C LEU A 25 19.92 19.20 -3.76
N ARG A 26 18.83 19.06 -3.01
CA ARG A 26 18.81 18.18 -1.83
C ARG A 26 18.89 16.70 -2.20
N SER A 27 18.26 16.30 -3.29
CA SER A 27 18.31 14.92 -3.79
C SER A 27 19.72 14.55 -4.25
N LEU A 28 20.44 15.48 -4.88
CA LEU A 28 21.84 15.30 -5.24
C LEU A 28 22.76 15.37 -4.02
N GLY A 29 22.48 16.25 -3.07
CA GLY A 29 23.20 16.35 -1.79
C GLY A 29 23.10 15.07 -0.96
N GLY A 30 21.92 14.46 -0.89
CA GLY A 30 21.70 13.16 -0.24
C GLY A 30 22.37 11.97 -0.95
N ARG A 31 23.01 12.18 -2.11
CA ARG A 31 23.82 11.17 -2.82
C ARG A 31 25.31 11.43 -2.71
N LEU A 32 25.75 12.48 -2.01
CA LEU A 32 27.17 12.70 -1.76
C LEU A 32 27.68 11.71 -0.70
N ARG A 33 28.91 11.22 -0.91
CA ARG A 33 29.67 10.51 0.13
C ARG A 33 30.11 11.49 1.21
N ASP A 34 30.51 10.96 2.37
CA ASP A 34 31.12 11.77 3.42
C ASP A 34 32.33 12.55 2.87
N GLY A 35 32.31 13.87 3.05
CA GLY A 35 33.34 14.77 2.51
C GLY A 35 33.15 15.18 1.04
N GLY A 36 32.16 14.62 0.33
CA GLY A 36 31.82 14.95 -1.04
C GLY A 36 31.33 16.40 -1.22
N ALA A 37 31.31 16.88 -2.46
CA ALA A 37 30.91 18.25 -2.79
C ALA A 37 29.91 18.32 -3.95
N LEU A 38 28.97 19.27 -3.86
CA LEU A 38 28.13 19.67 -4.98
C LEU A 38 28.53 21.06 -5.43
N VAL A 39 28.85 21.21 -6.72
CA VAL A 39 29.31 22.47 -7.31
C VAL A 39 28.26 23.01 -8.28
N VAL A 40 27.72 24.19 -8.00
CA VAL A 40 26.82 24.91 -8.91
C VAL A 40 27.56 26.05 -9.57
N ILE A 41 27.56 26.08 -10.91
CA ILE A 41 28.18 27.12 -11.71
C ILE A 41 27.09 27.82 -12.51
N THR A 42 26.80 29.08 -12.20
CA THR A 42 25.64 29.80 -12.76
C THR A 42 25.96 31.27 -13.06
N PRO A 43 25.38 31.88 -14.11
CA PRO A 43 25.59 33.30 -14.40
C PRO A 43 24.93 34.17 -13.32
N VAL A 44 25.52 35.33 -13.04
CA VAL A 44 24.98 36.30 -12.07
C VAL A 44 24.20 37.39 -12.80
N ALA A 45 22.97 37.67 -12.35
CA ALA A 45 22.05 38.60 -13.02
C ALA A 45 22.62 40.01 -13.16
N ARG A 46 23.46 40.45 -12.19
CA ARG A 46 24.14 41.75 -12.19
C ARG A 46 25.09 41.94 -13.37
N THR A 47 25.77 40.88 -13.82
CA THR A 47 26.77 40.92 -14.90
C THR A 47 26.24 40.35 -16.22
N THR A 48 24.97 39.94 -16.25
CA THR A 48 24.32 39.36 -17.43
C THR A 48 23.48 40.43 -18.15
N PRO A 49 23.61 40.58 -19.48
CA PRO A 49 22.76 41.49 -20.26
C PRO A 49 21.27 41.23 -20.01
N GLU A 50 20.46 42.29 -20.04
CA GLU A 50 19.03 42.23 -19.68
C GLU A 50 18.25 41.15 -20.46
N GLU A 51 18.51 41.04 -21.76
CA GLU A 51 17.94 40.04 -22.67
C GLU A 51 18.23 38.58 -22.26
N ARG A 52 19.26 38.36 -21.43
CA ARG A 52 19.72 37.04 -20.97
C ARG A 52 19.56 36.85 -19.46
N ARG A 53 18.94 37.79 -18.73
CA ARG A 53 18.76 37.65 -17.27
C ARG A 53 17.94 36.42 -16.87
N GLY A 54 17.07 35.91 -17.75
CA GLY A 54 16.31 34.66 -17.52
C GLY A 54 17.17 33.40 -17.36
N ILE A 55 18.46 33.46 -17.69
CA ILE A 55 19.42 32.35 -17.51
C ILE A 55 20.46 32.64 -16.42
N ALA A 56 20.25 33.69 -15.63
CA ALA A 56 21.14 34.13 -14.55
C ALA A 56 20.39 34.17 -13.22
N LEU A 57 21.11 34.00 -12.11
CA LEU A 57 20.54 34.10 -10.78
C LEU A 57 20.88 35.45 -10.17
N ASP A 58 19.94 36.03 -9.42
CA ASP A 58 20.24 37.18 -8.58
C ASP A 58 20.96 36.77 -7.28
N GLU A 59 21.38 37.76 -6.50
CA GLU A 59 22.13 37.55 -5.25
C GLU A 59 21.28 36.84 -4.18
N ASP A 60 19.97 37.03 -4.18
CA ASP A 60 19.04 36.37 -3.24
C ASP A 60 18.90 34.88 -3.60
N GLU A 61 18.76 34.55 -4.89
CA GLU A 61 18.72 33.19 -5.40
C GLU A 61 20.05 32.45 -5.15
N ILE A 62 21.18 33.13 -5.28
CA ILE A 62 22.52 32.61 -4.97
C ILE A 62 22.68 32.37 -3.47
N ALA A 63 22.14 33.22 -2.60
CA ALA A 63 22.16 32.99 -1.17
C ALA A 63 21.31 31.76 -0.79
N LEU A 64 20.13 31.60 -1.40
CA LEU A 64 19.23 30.47 -1.16
C LEU A 64 19.82 29.12 -1.57
N LEU A 65 20.66 29.09 -2.61
CA LEU A 65 21.41 27.91 -3.05
C LEU A 65 22.26 27.29 -1.93
N GLY A 66 22.81 28.13 -1.05
CA GLY A 66 23.60 27.70 0.10
C GLY A 66 22.77 27.28 1.33
N SER A 67 21.46 27.52 1.32
CA SER A 67 20.60 27.25 2.48
C SER A 67 20.52 25.75 2.80
N GLY A 68 20.75 25.42 4.06
CA GLY A 68 20.72 24.04 4.55
C GLY A 68 21.99 23.24 4.27
N TRP A 69 23.09 23.85 3.84
CA TRP A 69 24.39 23.17 3.73
C TRP A 69 25.31 23.56 4.88
N ASN A 70 26.13 22.63 5.38
CA ASN A 70 27.06 22.92 6.48
C ASN A 70 28.17 23.88 6.08
N SER A 71 28.61 23.82 4.81
CA SER A 71 29.63 24.71 4.28
C SER A 71 29.27 25.13 2.86
N VAL A 72 29.33 26.44 2.63
CA VAL A 72 29.07 27.08 1.35
C VAL A 72 30.27 27.97 1.06
N ARG A 73 31.03 27.66 0.00
CA ARG A 73 32.10 28.52 -0.48
C ARG A 73 31.74 29.06 -1.85
N ARG A 74 31.62 30.38 -1.97
CA ARG A 74 31.44 31.08 -3.24
C ARG A 74 32.78 31.52 -3.80
N LEU A 75 32.96 31.35 -5.10
CA LEU A 75 34.01 31.98 -5.91
C LEU A 75 33.33 32.65 -7.11
N ASP A 76 33.73 33.88 -7.43
CA ASP A 76 33.24 34.60 -8.59
C ASP A 76 34.35 34.66 -9.65
N ALA A 77 34.05 34.26 -10.89
CA ALA A 77 34.97 34.34 -12.02
C ALA A 77 34.18 34.53 -13.32
N ASP A 78 34.63 35.43 -14.19
CA ASP A 78 34.07 35.67 -15.53
C ASP A 78 32.53 35.89 -15.57
N GLY A 79 31.99 36.62 -14.58
CA GLY A 79 30.55 36.88 -14.47
C GLY A 79 29.71 35.69 -14.01
N MET A 80 30.36 34.62 -13.55
CA MET A 80 29.76 33.40 -13.03
C MET A 80 29.98 33.27 -11.52
N ALA A 81 28.98 32.78 -10.81
CA ALA A 81 29.11 32.32 -9.43
C ALA A 81 29.37 30.81 -9.40
N PHE A 82 30.42 30.41 -8.69
CA PHE A 82 30.78 29.03 -8.37
C PHE A 82 30.47 28.79 -6.90
N LEU A 83 29.41 28.04 -6.61
CA LEU A 83 29.10 27.63 -5.24
C LEU A 83 29.57 26.20 -5.02
N ILE A 84 30.47 26.02 -4.05
CA ILE A 84 30.92 24.72 -3.55
C ILE A 84 30.15 24.45 -2.27
N LEU A 85 29.24 23.49 -2.31
CA LEU A 85 28.35 23.10 -1.23
C LEU A 85 28.85 21.78 -0.62
N ARG A 86 29.05 21.74 0.70
CA ARG A 86 29.58 20.56 1.43
C ARG A 86 28.81 20.27 2.72
N GLY A 87 28.84 18.99 3.11
CA GLY A 87 28.25 18.45 4.32
C GLY A 87 26.79 18.00 4.16
N PRO A 88 26.21 17.33 5.17
CA PRO A 88 24.84 16.86 5.14
C PRO A 88 23.87 18.03 4.97
N CYS A 89 23.13 18.02 3.86
CA CYS A 89 21.95 18.85 3.69
C CYS A 89 20.77 18.14 4.37
N PRO A 90 19.93 18.80 5.19
CA PRO A 90 18.76 18.17 5.79
C PRO A 90 17.94 17.45 4.71
N VAL A 91 17.86 16.13 4.84
CA VAL A 91 17.14 15.27 3.90
C VAL A 91 15.69 15.22 4.34
N GLY A 92 14.89 16.20 3.91
CA GLY A 92 13.46 16.21 4.19
C GLY A 92 12.84 17.59 4.28
N THR A 93 11.54 17.60 4.47
CA THR A 93 10.76 18.81 4.74
C THR A 93 10.60 19.01 6.24
N ARG A 94 10.78 20.25 6.70
CA ARG A 94 10.62 20.63 8.11
C ARG A 94 9.60 21.75 8.23
N ALA A 95 8.58 21.52 9.04
CA ALA A 95 7.66 22.58 9.41
C ALA A 95 8.31 23.52 10.44
N VAL A 96 8.27 24.83 10.20
CA VAL A 96 8.89 25.84 11.07
C VAL A 96 7.95 27.00 11.35
N GLU A 97 8.06 27.59 12.54
CA GLU A 97 7.31 28.80 12.90
C GLU A 97 7.99 30.08 12.38
N LYS A 98 7.19 31.14 12.23
CA LYS A 98 7.68 32.50 11.94
C LYS A 98 8.04 33.24 13.24
N SER A 99 8.55 34.46 13.11
CA SER A 99 8.81 35.37 14.24
C SER A 99 7.56 35.57 15.11
N ARG A 100 7.78 35.83 16.40
CA ARG A 100 6.73 36.04 17.41
C ARG A 100 5.64 37.04 16.93
N PRO A 101 4.35 36.64 16.94
CA PRO A 101 3.23 37.54 16.61
C PRO A 101 3.00 38.64 17.65
N THR A 102 2.34 39.73 17.26
CA THR A 102 2.07 40.92 18.11
C THR A 102 0.63 41.02 18.64
N ALA A 103 -0.26 40.06 18.36
CA ALA A 103 -1.70 40.14 18.66
C ALA A 103 -2.15 39.10 19.70
N HIS A 104 -3.30 39.37 20.36
CA HIS A 104 -3.90 38.50 21.38
C HIS A 104 -4.47 37.17 20.82
N ALA A 105 -4.83 37.13 19.53
CA ALA A 105 -5.18 35.93 18.77
C ALA A 105 -4.96 36.20 17.27
N LEU A 106 -4.68 35.15 16.48
CA LEU A 106 -4.50 35.25 15.03
C LEU A 106 -5.64 34.55 14.30
N THR A 107 -6.33 35.26 13.42
CA THR A 107 -7.21 34.67 12.39
C THR A 107 -6.56 34.90 11.02
N GLY A 108 -6.36 33.84 10.26
CA GLY A 108 -5.81 33.92 8.91
C GLY A 108 -6.44 32.92 7.96
N ALA A 109 -6.31 33.18 6.67
CA ALA A 109 -6.75 32.29 5.60
C ALA A 109 -5.57 31.97 4.69
N LEU A 110 -5.39 30.69 4.35
CA LEU A 110 -4.37 30.21 3.42
C LEU A 110 -5.03 29.65 2.18
N ALA A 111 -4.65 30.16 1.01
CA ALA A 111 -5.11 29.68 -0.28
C ALA A 111 -4.28 28.46 -0.73
N VAL A 112 -4.94 27.34 -1.00
CA VAL A 112 -4.34 26.16 -1.63
C VAL A 112 -4.77 26.14 -3.09
N VAL A 113 -3.80 26.38 -3.97
CA VAL A 113 -3.99 26.53 -5.42
C VAL A 113 -3.17 25.48 -6.16
N THR A 114 -3.77 24.85 -7.16
CA THR A 114 -3.07 23.94 -8.08
C THR A 114 -3.14 24.42 -9.51
N ASP A 115 -2.12 24.13 -10.30
CA ASP A 115 -2.15 24.34 -11.75
C ASP A 115 -2.80 23.18 -12.51
N ASP A 116 -2.85 23.30 -13.84
CA ASP A 116 -3.38 22.27 -14.74
C ASP A 116 -2.60 20.95 -14.71
N ALA A 117 -1.41 20.91 -14.10
CA ALA A 117 -0.64 19.69 -13.87
C ALA A 117 -0.85 19.11 -12.45
N GLY A 118 -1.70 19.72 -11.63
CA GLY A 118 -1.94 19.32 -10.24
C GLY A 118 -0.80 19.68 -9.28
N ARG A 119 0.10 20.58 -9.66
CA ARG A 119 1.20 21.07 -8.82
C ARG A 119 0.71 22.19 -7.92
N VAL A 120 1.18 22.25 -6.69
CA VAL A 120 0.75 23.26 -5.70
C VAL A 120 1.60 24.52 -5.79
N LEU A 121 0.96 25.70 -5.69
CA LEU A 121 1.64 26.98 -5.65
C LEU A 121 2.30 27.22 -4.27
N LEU A 122 3.60 27.52 -4.27
CA LEU A 122 4.35 27.88 -3.06
C LEU A 122 5.23 29.11 -3.28
N GLY A 123 5.29 29.96 -2.26
CA GLY A 123 6.09 31.17 -2.23
C GLY A 123 7.31 30.99 -1.34
N ARG A 124 8.50 31.37 -1.83
CA ARG A 124 9.71 31.44 -1.01
C ARG A 124 9.75 32.81 -0.34
N SER A 125 9.57 32.89 0.97
CA SER A 125 9.70 34.15 1.68
C SER A 125 11.16 34.61 1.75
N ARG A 126 11.37 35.90 2.01
CA ARG A 126 12.71 36.49 2.22
C ARG A 126 13.48 35.87 3.39
N ARG A 127 12.80 35.10 4.24
CA ARG A 127 13.38 34.35 5.36
C ARG A 127 13.78 32.92 4.98
N GLY A 128 13.63 32.52 3.72
CA GLY A 128 14.02 31.21 3.21
C GLY A 128 12.96 30.10 3.36
N VAL A 129 11.83 30.40 3.99
CA VAL A 129 10.74 29.45 4.27
C VAL A 129 9.74 29.42 3.12
N LEU A 130 9.18 28.24 2.81
CA LEU A 130 8.10 28.08 1.83
C LEU A 130 6.73 28.30 2.46
N GLU A 131 5.83 28.96 1.74
CA GLU A 131 4.55 29.41 2.25
C GLU A 131 3.45 29.28 1.18
N LEU A 132 2.20 29.21 1.63
CA LEU A 132 1.03 29.37 0.77
C LEU A 132 0.64 30.85 0.74
N PRO A 133 -0.03 31.32 -0.34
CA PRO A 133 -0.61 32.65 -0.34
C PRO A 133 -1.60 32.79 0.81
N GLY A 134 -1.50 33.87 1.58
CA GLY A 134 -2.44 34.04 2.67
C GLY A 134 -2.05 35.05 3.73
N GLY A 135 -3.08 35.49 4.45
CA GLY A 135 -2.98 36.60 5.38
C GLY A 135 -4.15 36.67 6.33
N LYS A 136 -4.23 37.78 7.06
CA LYS A 136 -5.28 38.04 8.04
C LYS A 136 -6.53 38.56 7.35
N THR A 137 -7.68 38.27 7.94
CA THR A 137 -8.95 38.90 7.55
C THR A 137 -8.91 40.41 7.81
N ARG A 138 -9.47 41.21 6.90
CA ARG A 138 -9.60 42.67 6.96
C ARG A 138 -11.07 43.08 6.89
N GLY A 139 -11.54 43.86 7.87
CA GLY A 139 -12.91 44.35 7.88
C GLY A 139 -13.96 43.21 7.90
N PRO A 140 -15.12 43.37 7.24
CA PRO A 140 -16.21 42.39 7.23
C PRO A 140 -16.09 41.36 6.09
N GLU A 141 -14.90 40.78 5.86
CA GLU A 141 -14.70 39.75 4.83
C GLU A 141 -14.78 38.32 5.40
N GLY A 142 -15.24 37.38 4.58
CA GLY A 142 -15.17 35.95 4.85
C GLY A 142 -13.77 35.37 4.62
N PHE A 143 -13.53 34.14 5.08
CA PHE A 143 -12.22 33.47 4.90
C PHE A 143 -11.89 33.18 3.43
N ALA A 144 -12.88 32.83 2.61
CA ALA A 144 -12.67 32.61 1.17
C ALA A 144 -12.28 33.91 0.46
N GLU A 145 -12.96 35.01 0.77
CA GLU A 145 -12.64 36.35 0.25
C GLU A 145 -11.24 36.79 0.67
N ALA A 146 -10.88 36.58 1.94
CA ALA A 146 -9.54 36.87 2.44
C ALA A 146 -8.46 36.08 1.68
N ALA A 147 -8.66 34.77 1.48
CA ALA A 147 -7.70 33.93 0.76
C ALA A 147 -7.55 34.35 -0.72
N VAL A 148 -8.66 34.66 -1.41
CA VAL A 148 -8.65 35.13 -2.80
C VAL A 148 -7.98 36.49 -2.93
N ARG A 149 -8.23 37.41 -1.98
CA ARG A 149 -7.59 38.72 -1.94
C ARG A 149 -6.07 38.60 -1.74
N GLU A 150 -5.63 37.80 -0.77
CA GLU A 150 -4.20 37.58 -0.51
C GLU A 150 -3.53 36.83 -1.69
N LEU A 151 -4.23 35.90 -2.35
CA LEU A 151 -3.75 35.27 -3.58
C LEU A 151 -3.45 36.33 -4.67
N LEU A 152 -4.36 37.30 -4.86
CA LEU A 152 -4.15 38.39 -5.81
C LEU A 152 -3.02 39.33 -5.39
N GLU A 153 -3.03 39.79 -4.14
CA GLU A 153 -2.01 40.72 -3.59
C GLU A 153 -0.60 40.12 -3.71
N GLU A 154 -0.41 38.86 -3.29
CA GLU A 154 0.91 38.25 -3.14
C GLU A 154 1.44 37.62 -4.44
N THR A 155 0.55 37.14 -5.32
CA THR A 155 0.93 36.33 -6.50
C THR A 155 0.47 36.93 -7.83
N GLY A 156 -0.47 37.88 -7.83
CA GLY A 156 -1.10 38.39 -9.04
C GLY A 156 -2.10 37.43 -9.70
N LEU A 157 -2.37 36.27 -9.10
CA LEU A 157 -3.40 35.34 -9.59
C LEU A 157 -4.80 35.79 -9.16
N VAL A 158 -5.75 35.67 -10.08
CA VAL A 158 -7.14 36.09 -9.87
C VAL A 158 -8.03 34.86 -9.75
N ALA A 159 -8.88 34.82 -8.73
CA ALA A 159 -9.92 33.80 -8.54
C ALA A 159 -11.23 34.47 -8.12
N ASP A 160 -12.36 33.82 -8.38
CA ASP A 160 -13.65 34.23 -7.82
C ASP A 160 -13.82 33.59 -6.43
N PRO A 161 -14.26 34.33 -5.38
CA PRO A 161 -14.62 33.72 -4.10
C PRO A 161 -15.63 32.58 -4.20
N ALA A 162 -16.48 32.54 -5.23
CA ALA A 162 -17.39 31.42 -5.50
C ALA A 162 -16.66 30.12 -5.92
N ASP A 163 -15.45 30.24 -6.47
CA ASP A 163 -14.57 29.12 -6.82
C ASP A 163 -13.63 28.73 -5.67
N ALA A 164 -13.85 29.28 -4.47
CA ALA A 164 -13.06 29.02 -3.28
C ALA A 164 -13.94 28.56 -2.11
N TYR A 165 -13.49 27.54 -1.37
CA TYR A 165 -14.23 27.04 -0.21
C TYR A 165 -13.31 26.71 0.96
N VAL A 166 -13.82 26.87 2.17
CA VAL A 166 -13.07 26.61 3.39
C VAL A 166 -13.15 25.11 3.73
N VAL A 167 -12.05 24.40 3.54
CA VAL A 167 -11.96 22.95 3.79
C VAL A 167 -12.13 22.67 5.29
N THR A 168 -11.32 23.35 6.10
CA THR A 168 -11.26 23.17 7.54
C THR A 168 -10.75 24.44 8.20
N MET A 169 -11.08 24.59 9.48
CA MET A 169 -10.44 25.53 10.37
C MET A 169 -9.41 24.80 11.23
N LEU A 170 -8.14 25.21 11.20
CA LEU A 170 -7.06 24.64 12.00
C LEU A 170 -6.81 25.49 13.25
N VAL A 171 -6.75 24.84 14.41
CA VAL A 171 -6.50 25.48 15.70
C VAL A 171 -5.17 25.00 16.27
N ASP A 172 -4.28 25.94 16.49
CA ASP A 172 -2.98 25.73 17.11
C ASP A 172 -2.56 26.95 17.95
N ASP A 173 -1.31 26.94 18.42
CA ASP A 173 -0.68 28.11 18.99
C ASP A 173 0.67 28.38 18.31
N SER A 174 1.08 29.64 18.33
CA SER A 174 2.42 30.08 17.96
C SER A 174 3.01 30.86 19.12
N HIS A 175 3.99 30.28 19.80
CA HIS A 175 4.62 30.88 20.98
C HIS A 175 3.60 31.23 22.09
N GLY A 176 2.62 30.36 22.33
CA GLY A 176 1.57 30.56 23.33
C GLY A 176 0.46 31.53 22.91
N ILE A 177 0.46 32.02 21.67
CA ILE A 177 -0.63 32.84 21.11
C ILE A 177 -1.55 31.91 20.30
N PRO A 178 -2.84 31.78 20.66
CA PRO A 178 -3.80 31.00 19.89
C PRO A 178 -3.89 31.50 18.45
N ARG A 179 -3.84 30.57 17.49
CA ARG A 179 -3.95 30.83 16.07
C ARG A 179 -5.02 29.94 15.45
N LEU A 180 -5.85 30.60 14.64
CA LEU A 180 -6.94 30.04 13.87
C LEU A 180 -6.63 30.24 12.39
N THR A 181 -6.43 29.15 11.66
CA THR A 181 -6.08 29.19 10.23
C THR A 181 -7.16 28.49 9.39
N ALA A 182 -7.89 29.27 8.60
CA ALA A 182 -8.80 28.73 7.59
C ALA A 182 -7.99 28.20 6.39
N VAL A 183 -8.19 26.93 6.05
CA VAL A 183 -7.62 26.32 4.84
C VAL A 183 -8.62 26.49 3.72
N VAL A 184 -8.27 27.29 2.71
CA VAL A 184 -9.16 27.62 1.61
C VAL A 184 -8.67 26.94 0.35
N ARG A 185 -9.46 26.04 -0.21
CA ARG A 185 -9.15 25.40 -1.49
C ARG A 185 -9.74 26.25 -2.62
N VAL A 186 -8.90 26.65 -3.56
CA VAL A 186 -9.30 27.38 -4.78
C VAL A 186 -9.35 26.39 -5.94
N THR A 187 -10.49 26.35 -6.63
CA THR A 187 -10.79 25.36 -7.68
C THR A 187 -10.59 25.88 -9.09
N ALA A 188 -10.75 27.19 -9.28
CA ALA A 188 -10.52 27.88 -10.54
C ALA A 188 -9.83 29.23 -10.30
N TRP A 189 -8.91 29.58 -11.19
CA TRP A 189 -8.14 30.83 -11.15
C TRP A 189 -7.59 31.15 -12.54
N SER A 190 -7.10 32.37 -12.72
CA SER A 190 -6.46 32.82 -13.97
C SER A 190 -5.26 33.74 -13.69
N GLY A 191 -4.41 33.92 -14.71
CA GLY A 191 -3.22 34.75 -14.64
C GLY A 191 -1.93 33.94 -14.72
N THR A 192 -0.80 34.61 -14.46
CA THR A 192 0.52 33.97 -14.37
C THR A 192 1.15 34.39 -13.05
N PRO A 193 1.72 33.47 -12.25
CA PRO A 193 2.34 33.83 -10.99
C PRO A 193 3.39 34.93 -11.19
N ALA A 194 3.14 36.06 -10.55
CA ALA A 194 4.05 37.18 -10.41
C ALA A 194 4.50 37.28 -8.95
N ASN A 195 5.33 38.27 -8.65
CA ASN A 195 5.68 38.62 -7.27
C ASN A 195 5.49 40.13 -7.09
N PRO A 196 4.25 40.61 -6.89
CA PRO A 196 3.97 42.03 -6.65
C PRO A 196 4.59 42.50 -5.33
N GLU A 197 4.56 41.67 -4.29
CA GLU A 197 5.11 41.94 -2.96
C GLU A 197 6.56 41.45 -2.81
N ARG A 198 7.44 42.03 -3.62
CA ARG A 198 8.87 41.64 -3.68
C ARG A 198 9.60 41.82 -2.35
N ASP A 199 9.09 42.67 -1.47
CA ASP A 199 9.60 42.89 -0.12
C ASP A 199 9.32 41.72 0.84
N LYS A 200 8.28 40.90 0.56
CA LYS A 200 7.92 39.74 1.39
C LYS A 200 8.43 38.42 0.82
N PHE A 201 8.35 38.27 -0.50
CA PHE A 201 8.70 37.04 -1.20
C PHE A 201 9.86 37.24 -2.17
N VAL A 202 10.67 36.19 -2.33
CA VAL A 202 11.69 36.11 -3.40
C VAL A 202 11.01 35.71 -4.70
N ARG A 203 10.18 34.67 -4.68
CA ARG A 203 9.50 34.12 -5.86
C ARG A 203 8.34 33.20 -5.48
N TRP A 204 7.48 32.94 -6.47
CA TRP A 204 6.40 31.94 -6.45
C TRP A 204 6.66 30.86 -7.49
N GLU A 205 6.43 29.59 -7.13
CA GLU A 205 6.62 28.45 -8.03
C GLU A 205 5.62 27.32 -7.76
N PHE A 206 5.27 26.58 -8.81
CA PHE A 206 4.44 25.38 -8.70
C PHE A 206 5.31 24.15 -8.46
N ALA A 207 5.04 23.41 -7.40
CA ALA A 207 5.78 22.22 -6.98
C ALA A 207 4.91 20.95 -7.04
N ASP A 208 5.52 19.83 -7.46
CA ASP A 208 4.86 18.52 -7.44
C ASP A 208 4.55 18.08 -5.99
N LEU A 209 3.37 17.49 -5.75
CA LEU A 209 2.97 17.05 -4.41
C LEU A 209 3.96 16.05 -3.81
N HIS A 210 4.46 15.14 -4.63
CA HIS A 210 5.41 14.12 -4.19
C HIS A 210 6.76 14.75 -3.72
N ALA A 211 7.11 15.93 -4.25
CA ALA A 211 8.32 16.65 -3.90
C ALA A 211 8.23 17.30 -2.51
N LEU A 212 7.01 17.49 -1.98
CA LEU A 212 6.76 18.13 -0.69
C LEU A 212 7.37 17.37 0.49
N SER A 213 7.70 16.09 0.33
CA SER A 213 8.45 15.32 1.34
C SER A 213 9.90 15.77 1.51
N ARG A 214 10.47 16.49 0.53
CA ARG A 214 11.88 16.90 0.46
C ARG A 214 12.08 18.34 -0.02
N ILE A 215 11.06 19.18 0.09
CA ILE A 215 11.03 20.56 -0.44
C ILE A 215 11.63 21.60 0.52
N GLY A 216 11.89 21.21 1.77
CA GLY A 216 12.73 21.94 2.73
C GLY A 216 11.92 22.57 3.86
N GLU A 217 12.31 23.76 4.30
CA GLU A 217 11.55 24.46 5.34
C GLU A 217 10.25 25.01 4.78
N VAL A 218 9.13 24.61 5.37
CA VAL A 218 7.78 25.07 5.06
C VAL A 218 7.19 25.69 6.31
N PHE A 219 6.50 26.82 6.17
CA PHE A 219 5.85 27.48 7.30
C PHE A 219 4.78 26.55 7.88
N LEU A 220 4.76 26.37 9.22
CA LEU A 220 3.95 25.33 9.86
C LEU A 220 2.45 25.40 9.49
N PRO A 221 1.78 26.55 9.49
CA PRO A 221 0.41 26.68 8.98
C PRO A 221 0.25 26.25 7.53
N ALA A 222 1.21 26.58 6.66
CA ALA A 222 1.18 26.16 5.26
C ALA A 222 1.34 24.63 5.14
N ALA A 223 2.25 24.03 5.89
CA ALA A 223 2.42 22.58 5.92
C ALA A 223 1.15 21.85 6.41
N ARG A 224 0.49 22.39 7.45
CA ARG A 224 -0.78 21.84 7.96
C ARG A 224 -1.95 22.04 6.98
N ALA A 225 -1.97 23.16 6.25
CA ALA A 225 -2.95 23.38 5.20
C ALA A 225 -2.77 22.41 4.03
N LEU A 226 -1.52 22.14 3.63
CA LEU A 226 -1.20 21.11 2.62
C LEU A 226 -1.66 19.72 3.07
N ASP A 227 -1.41 19.34 4.32
CA ASP A 227 -1.84 18.04 4.87
C ASP A 227 -3.37 17.93 5.01
N ALA A 228 -4.06 19.03 5.29
CA ALA A 228 -5.52 19.05 5.34
C ALA A 228 -6.19 18.79 3.97
N VAL A 229 -5.53 19.16 2.88
CA VAL A 229 -5.98 18.89 1.50
C VAL A 229 -5.47 17.54 1.00
N TRP A 230 -4.17 17.26 1.21
CA TRP A 230 -3.52 16.01 0.79
C TRP A 230 -2.81 15.35 1.98
N PRO A 231 -3.53 14.56 2.80
CA PRO A 231 -2.96 13.93 3.99
C PRO A 231 -1.74 13.05 3.67
N GLY A 232 -0.61 13.30 4.34
CA GLY A 232 0.61 12.48 4.22
C GLY A 232 1.66 12.98 3.22
N VAL A 233 1.41 14.04 2.44
CA VAL A 233 2.43 14.58 1.50
C VAL A 233 3.59 15.29 2.20
N VAL A 234 3.36 15.79 3.43
CA VAL A 234 4.40 16.32 4.32
C VAL A 234 4.55 15.38 5.52
N PRO A 235 5.65 14.61 5.61
CA PRO A 235 5.82 13.63 6.67
C PRO A 235 6.14 14.28 8.02
N GLY A 236 5.75 13.62 9.12
CA GLY A 236 6.17 13.99 10.48
C GLY A 236 5.52 15.25 11.06
N LEU A 237 4.40 15.71 10.52
CA LEU A 237 3.68 16.86 11.06
C LEU A 237 3.06 16.56 12.44
N PRO A 238 3.16 17.47 13.41
CA PRO A 238 2.43 17.36 14.67
C PRO A 238 0.92 17.41 14.45
N SER A 239 0.18 16.66 15.27
CA SER A 239 -1.29 16.73 15.30
C SER A 239 -1.77 18.17 15.48
N VAL A 240 -2.91 18.48 14.87
CA VAL A 240 -3.56 19.79 14.94
C VAL A 240 -5.05 19.59 15.12
N ALA A 241 -5.67 20.39 16.00
CA ALA A 241 -7.11 20.42 16.11
C ALA A 241 -7.69 21.00 14.81
N SER A 242 -8.59 20.26 14.17
CA SER A 242 -9.22 20.65 12.91
C SER A 242 -10.74 20.58 13.04
N TYR A 243 -11.41 21.62 12.55
CA TYR A 243 -12.86 21.71 12.48
C TYR A 243 -13.24 21.71 11.00
N PRO A 244 -13.67 20.56 10.44
CA PRO A 244 -14.07 20.49 9.04
C PRO A 244 -15.28 21.41 8.81
N LEU A 245 -15.22 22.23 7.76
CA LEU A 245 -16.26 23.21 7.43
C LEU A 245 -16.97 22.87 6.11
N ALA A 246 -16.23 22.34 5.14
CA ALA A 246 -16.80 21.90 3.87
C ALA A 246 -17.34 20.47 3.98
N ALA A 247 -18.67 20.33 3.85
CA ALA A 247 -19.33 19.06 3.62
C ALA A 247 -19.16 18.60 2.17
N ASP A 248 -19.31 19.53 1.22
CA ASP A 248 -19.10 19.30 -0.21
C ASP A 248 -17.72 19.83 -0.62
N ARG A 249 -16.92 18.97 -1.27
CA ARG A 249 -15.65 19.36 -1.88
C ARG A 249 -15.77 19.15 -3.39
N PRO A 250 -15.90 20.22 -4.19
CA PRO A 250 -15.99 20.08 -5.64
C PRO A 250 -14.73 19.46 -6.24
N ALA A 251 -14.89 18.82 -7.39
CA ALA A 251 -13.77 18.29 -8.15
C ALA A 251 -12.80 19.40 -8.56
N VAL A 252 -11.50 19.12 -8.48
CA VAL A 252 -10.46 20.07 -8.89
C VAL A 252 -9.85 19.58 -10.20
N PRO A 253 -9.90 20.38 -11.28
CA PRO A 253 -9.31 20.01 -12.56
C PRO A 253 -7.78 19.99 -12.52
N GLY A 254 -7.19 19.45 -13.59
CA GLY A 254 -5.75 19.45 -13.82
C GLY A 254 -5.15 18.06 -13.73
N GLU A 255 -4.57 17.59 -14.83
CA GLU A 255 -3.85 16.32 -14.93
C GLU A 255 -2.65 16.51 -15.86
N PRO A 256 -1.42 16.16 -15.44
CA PRO A 256 -0.25 16.34 -16.29
C PRO A 256 -0.30 15.36 -17.47
N ALA A 257 0.08 15.82 -18.67
CA ALA A 257 0.09 14.97 -19.87
C ALA A 257 0.94 13.69 -19.70
N GLU A 258 2.00 13.76 -18.88
CA GLU A 258 2.79 12.60 -18.52
C GLU A 258 2.00 11.56 -17.72
N ALA A 259 1.13 11.97 -16.79
CA ALA A 259 0.26 11.05 -16.05
C ALA A 259 -0.73 10.35 -16.98
N VAL A 260 -1.32 11.06 -17.94
CA VAL A 260 -2.23 10.46 -18.95
C VAL A 260 -1.50 9.40 -19.77
N ARG A 261 -0.28 9.70 -20.20
CA ARG A 261 0.56 8.76 -20.96
C ARG A 261 0.90 7.52 -20.13
N LEU A 262 1.42 7.71 -18.92
CA LEU A 262 1.80 6.60 -18.03
C LEU A 262 0.59 5.76 -17.60
N ARG A 263 -0.58 6.38 -17.39
CA ARG A 263 -1.84 5.65 -17.13
C ARG A 263 -2.18 4.70 -18.28
N ARG A 264 -2.05 5.16 -19.52
CA ARG A 264 -2.30 4.33 -20.71
C ARG A 264 -1.28 3.21 -20.83
N GLU A 265 0.01 3.50 -20.67
CA GLU A 265 1.08 2.50 -20.69
C GLU A 265 0.86 1.42 -19.62
N MET A 266 0.53 1.81 -18.38
CA MET A 266 0.17 0.89 -17.30
C MET A 266 -1.05 0.03 -17.67
N ALA A 267 -2.12 0.63 -18.17
CA ALA A 267 -3.34 -0.09 -18.55
C ALA A 267 -3.08 -1.08 -19.71
N ASP A 268 -2.24 -0.71 -20.68
CA ASP A 268 -1.88 -1.56 -21.80
C ASP A 268 -1.00 -2.74 -21.35
N LEU A 269 -0.08 -2.54 -20.40
CA LEU A 269 0.70 -3.63 -19.78
C LEU A 269 -0.20 -4.60 -19.00
N VAL A 270 -1.12 -4.09 -18.18
CA VAL A 270 -2.09 -4.91 -17.44
C VAL A 270 -2.97 -5.73 -18.40
N THR A 271 -3.40 -5.10 -19.50
CA THR A 271 -4.21 -5.75 -20.54
C THR A 271 -3.42 -6.83 -21.27
N ALA A 272 -2.17 -6.54 -21.67
CA ALA A 272 -1.28 -7.48 -22.34
C ALA A 272 -0.94 -8.69 -21.45
N GLY A 273 -0.88 -8.49 -20.13
CA GLY A 273 -0.75 -9.57 -19.16
C GLY A 273 -1.99 -10.44 -18.97
N GLY A 274 -3.12 -10.11 -19.61
CA GLY A 274 -4.36 -10.90 -19.53
C GLY A 274 -5.20 -10.66 -18.26
N TRP A 275 -4.84 -9.68 -17.44
CA TRP A 275 -5.48 -9.40 -16.15
C TRP A 275 -6.74 -8.52 -16.25
N ALA A 276 -6.98 -7.91 -17.42
CA ALA A 276 -8.17 -7.11 -17.72
C ALA A 276 -8.80 -7.54 -19.07
N PRO A 277 -9.41 -8.73 -19.17
CA PRO A 277 -10.02 -9.19 -20.41
C PRO A 277 -11.25 -8.39 -20.85
N SER A 278 -11.98 -7.73 -19.93
CA SER A 278 -13.22 -7.00 -20.23
C SER A 278 -12.98 -5.53 -20.55
N GLU A 279 -13.81 -4.97 -21.44
CA GLU A 279 -13.72 -3.55 -21.79
C GLU A 279 -14.01 -2.60 -20.62
N PRO A 280 -15.01 -2.84 -19.74
CA PRO A 280 -15.26 -1.96 -18.60
C PRO A 280 -14.05 -1.78 -17.68
N VAL A 281 -13.28 -2.84 -17.42
CA VAL A 281 -12.09 -2.78 -16.56
C VAL A 281 -10.95 -2.05 -17.25
N ARG A 282 -10.74 -2.30 -18.56
CA ARG A 282 -9.75 -1.56 -19.37
C ARG A 282 -10.02 -0.06 -19.37
N GLU A 283 -11.28 0.32 -19.56
CA GLU A 283 -11.66 1.74 -19.55
C GLU A 283 -11.45 2.34 -18.17
N ALA A 284 -11.86 1.66 -17.09
CA ALA A 284 -11.60 2.12 -15.73
C ALA A 284 -10.11 2.41 -15.47
N LEU A 285 -9.21 1.51 -15.88
CA LEU A 285 -7.76 1.71 -15.77
C LEU A 285 -7.26 2.90 -16.59
N ARG A 286 -7.87 3.19 -17.75
CA ARG A 286 -7.52 4.31 -18.64
C ARG A 286 -8.13 5.64 -18.22
N THR A 287 -9.18 5.63 -17.39
CA THR A 287 -9.87 6.85 -16.93
C THR A 287 -9.43 7.27 -15.53
N VAL A 288 -9.42 6.37 -14.55
CA VAL A 288 -9.27 6.75 -13.14
C VAL A 288 -7.83 7.20 -12.83
N PRO A 289 -7.60 8.43 -12.31
CA PRO A 289 -6.26 9.00 -12.15
C PRO A 289 -5.55 8.44 -10.91
N ARG A 290 -4.94 7.25 -11.04
CA ARG A 290 -4.23 6.54 -9.96
C ARG A 290 -3.29 7.42 -9.12
N HIS A 291 -2.54 8.32 -9.75
CA HIS A 291 -1.62 9.24 -9.05
C HIS A 291 -2.31 10.19 -8.06
N ARG A 292 -3.60 10.51 -8.24
CA ARG A 292 -4.36 11.36 -7.30
C ARG A 292 -4.65 10.68 -5.97
N PHE A 293 -4.58 9.35 -5.92
CA PHE A 293 -4.74 8.55 -4.71
C PHE A 293 -3.40 8.19 -4.04
N ALA A 294 -2.28 8.56 -4.67
CA ALA A 294 -0.92 8.39 -4.16
C ALA A 294 -0.05 9.65 -4.43
N PRO A 295 -0.47 10.85 -3.98
CA PRO A 295 0.24 12.11 -4.27
C PRO A 295 1.68 12.16 -3.72
N GLU A 296 2.03 11.33 -2.75
CA GLU A 296 3.39 11.18 -2.21
C GLU A 296 4.36 10.41 -3.13
N ALA A 297 3.84 9.68 -4.13
CA ALA A 297 4.63 8.95 -5.10
C ALA A 297 4.84 9.79 -6.37
N ASP A 298 6.01 9.63 -7.02
CA ASP A 298 6.19 10.17 -8.36
C ASP A 298 5.31 9.42 -9.39
N LEU A 299 5.09 10.03 -10.56
CA LEU A 299 4.19 9.47 -11.56
C LEU A 299 4.64 8.09 -12.06
N ALA A 300 5.95 7.87 -12.21
CA ALA A 300 6.49 6.59 -12.65
C ALA A 300 6.22 5.47 -11.64
N THR A 301 6.32 5.77 -10.34
CA THR A 301 6.00 4.83 -9.26
C THR A 301 4.49 4.61 -9.16
N ALA A 302 3.70 5.68 -9.28
CA ALA A 302 2.23 5.59 -9.20
C ALA A 302 1.65 4.76 -10.34
N TYR A 303 2.23 4.81 -11.54
CA TYR A 303 1.80 4.10 -12.74
C TYR A 303 2.71 2.92 -13.11
N ASP A 304 3.42 2.36 -12.12
CA ASP A 304 4.18 1.14 -12.32
C ASP A 304 3.26 0.01 -12.83
N GLY A 305 3.55 -0.53 -14.01
CA GLY A 305 2.77 -1.60 -14.65
C GLY A 305 3.17 -3.01 -14.22
N GLY A 306 4.15 -3.14 -13.31
CA GLY A 306 4.59 -4.42 -12.76
C GLY A 306 3.87 -4.76 -11.44
N ASP A 307 4.55 -5.53 -10.59
CA ASP A 307 3.99 -6.03 -9.33
C ASP A 307 4.19 -5.07 -8.13
N ARG A 308 4.33 -3.77 -8.39
CA ARG A 308 4.61 -2.79 -7.34
C ARG A 308 3.33 -2.26 -6.71
N ALA A 309 3.20 -2.45 -5.39
CA ALA A 309 2.29 -1.68 -4.56
C ALA A 309 2.93 -0.37 -4.10
N VAL A 310 2.14 0.70 -3.99
CA VAL A 310 2.58 2.01 -3.47
C VAL A 310 2.18 2.11 -2.01
N VAL A 311 3.14 1.99 -1.10
CA VAL A 311 2.89 2.09 0.35
C VAL A 311 2.50 3.52 0.71
N THR A 312 1.31 3.69 1.26
CA THR A 312 0.75 5.00 1.66
C THR A 312 0.90 5.23 3.16
N ARG A 313 0.97 4.16 3.97
CA ARG A 313 1.17 4.27 5.40
C ARG A 313 1.94 3.10 6.00
N ARG A 314 2.74 3.43 7.00
CA ARG A 314 3.44 2.49 7.88
C ARG A 314 3.03 2.73 9.33
N ASP A 315 3.12 1.69 10.14
CA ASP A 315 3.01 1.81 11.60
C ASP A 315 4.33 2.30 12.23
N GLU A 316 4.35 2.39 13.56
CA GLU A 316 5.51 2.83 14.35
C GLU A 316 6.73 1.91 14.22
N THR A 317 6.53 0.65 13.82
CA THR A 317 7.59 -0.35 13.61
C THR A 317 8.13 -0.33 12.16
N GLY A 318 7.52 0.47 11.29
CA GLY A 318 7.88 0.59 9.88
C GLY A 318 7.18 -0.43 8.96
N VAL A 319 6.29 -1.28 9.49
CA VAL A 319 5.51 -2.25 8.71
C VAL A 319 4.45 -1.51 7.89
N ALA A 320 4.30 -1.88 6.62
CA ALA A 320 3.27 -1.29 5.76
C ALA A 320 1.87 -1.77 6.21
N ILE A 321 1.00 -0.81 6.52
CA ILE A 321 -0.38 -1.07 6.98
C ILE A 321 -1.42 -0.54 5.99
N SER A 322 -1.01 0.25 5.01
CA SER A 322 -1.86 0.69 3.89
C SER A 322 -1.01 0.90 2.64
N SER A 323 -1.61 0.58 1.49
CA SER A 323 -0.99 0.74 0.17
C SER A 323 -2.03 0.83 -0.93
N VAL A 324 -1.69 1.46 -2.04
CA VAL A 324 -2.39 1.25 -3.31
C VAL A 324 -1.79 0.00 -3.97
N SER A 325 -2.57 -1.08 -4.05
CA SER A 325 -2.15 -2.38 -4.60
C SER A 325 -1.68 -2.29 -6.05
N ALA A 326 -0.90 -3.27 -6.51
CA ALA A 326 -0.47 -3.35 -7.91
C ALA A 326 -1.66 -3.34 -8.88
N ALA A 327 -1.52 -2.62 -10.00
CA ALA A 327 -2.65 -2.38 -10.91
C ALA A 327 -3.22 -3.67 -11.53
N TRP A 328 -2.35 -4.64 -11.83
CA TRP A 328 -2.78 -5.93 -12.38
C TRP A 328 -3.68 -6.72 -11.42
N LEU A 329 -3.37 -6.70 -10.12
CA LEU A 329 -4.11 -7.43 -9.10
C LEU A 329 -5.47 -6.79 -8.84
N GLN A 330 -5.55 -5.46 -8.85
CA GLN A 330 -6.82 -4.75 -8.76
C GLN A 330 -7.71 -5.05 -9.96
N ALA A 331 -7.15 -5.03 -11.18
CA ALA A 331 -7.88 -5.40 -12.38
C ALA A 331 -8.41 -6.83 -12.29
N ASP A 332 -7.57 -7.78 -11.90
CA ASP A 332 -7.92 -9.20 -11.80
C ASP A 332 -9.05 -9.46 -10.78
N MET A 333 -8.98 -8.81 -9.62
CA MET A 333 -10.01 -8.93 -8.59
C MET A 333 -11.33 -8.28 -9.02
N ILE A 334 -11.29 -7.14 -9.71
CA ILE A 334 -12.50 -6.48 -10.23
C ILE A 334 -13.14 -7.30 -11.35
N GLU A 335 -12.35 -7.87 -12.26
CA GLU A 335 -12.83 -8.82 -13.28
C GLU A 335 -13.55 -10.02 -12.65
N SER A 336 -12.99 -10.51 -11.54
CA SER A 336 -13.54 -11.65 -10.82
C SER A 336 -14.88 -11.37 -10.14
N LEU A 337 -15.24 -10.10 -9.92
CA LEU A 337 -16.57 -9.70 -9.45
C LEU A 337 -17.66 -9.78 -10.53
N ARG A 338 -17.30 -9.81 -11.82
CA ARG A 338 -18.25 -9.89 -12.95
C ARG A 338 -19.41 -8.90 -12.84
N LEU A 339 -19.09 -7.66 -12.47
CA LEU A 339 -20.08 -6.63 -12.17
C LEU A 339 -20.95 -6.31 -13.37
N ARG A 340 -22.22 -6.02 -13.09
CA ARG A 340 -23.17 -5.51 -14.07
C ARG A 340 -23.30 -3.99 -13.92
N PRO A 341 -23.68 -3.26 -14.98
CA PRO A 341 -24.03 -1.85 -14.86
C PRO A 341 -25.11 -1.63 -13.79
N GLY A 342 -24.92 -0.63 -12.94
CA GLY A 342 -25.77 -0.33 -11.78
C GLY A 342 -25.43 -1.08 -10.50
N ALA A 343 -24.39 -1.92 -10.48
CA ALA A 343 -24.03 -2.71 -9.31
C ALA A 343 -23.68 -1.84 -8.09
N ARG A 344 -24.12 -2.30 -6.91
CA ARG A 344 -23.81 -1.73 -5.61
C ARG A 344 -22.81 -2.63 -4.92
N VAL A 345 -21.61 -2.13 -4.68
CA VAL A 345 -20.47 -2.94 -4.22
C VAL A 345 -20.01 -2.52 -2.84
N TYR A 346 -19.71 -3.50 -2.00
CA TYR A 346 -19.03 -3.31 -0.73
C TYR A 346 -17.53 -3.48 -0.91
N GLU A 347 -16.73 -2.58 -0.34
CA GLU A 347 -15.28 -2.71 -0.24
C GLU A 347 -14.83 -2.64 1.23
N ALA A 348 -13.88 -3.48 1.61
CA ALA A 348 -13.17 -3.42 2.88
C ALA A 348 -11.68 -3.17 2.65
N GLY A 349 -11.14 -2.09 3.22
CA GLY A 349 -9.81 -1.55 2.96
C GLY A 349 -9.89 -0.36 2.01
N SER A 350 -9.80 0.86 2.56
CA SER A 350 -10.15 2.09 1.84
C SER A 350 -8.92 2.81 1.29
N GLY A 351 -8.54 2.54 0.04
CA GLY A 351 -7.53 3.33 -0.67
C GLY A 351 -8.10 4.45 -1.56
N GLY A 352 -9.42 4.45 -1.77
CA GLY A 352 -10.12 5.32 -2.72
C GLY A 352 -9.96 4.91 -4.19
N TYR A 353 -8.74 4.61 -4.63
CA TYR A 353 -8.48 4.27 -6.03
C TYR A 353 -9.24 3.02 -6.49
N ASN A 354 -9.21 1.94 -5.69
CA ASN A 354 -9.88 0.69 -6.02
C ASN A 354 -11.41 0.87 -6.06
N ALA A 355 -11.98 1.54 -5.05
CA ALA A 355 -13.39 1.91 -5.05
C ALA A 355 -13.81 2.72 -6.29
N GLU A 356 -12.98 3.65 -6.76
CA GLU A 356 -13.28 4.42 -7.98
C GLU A 356 -13.17 3.57 -9.25
N LEU A 357 -12.23 2.62 -9.33
CA LEU A 357 -12.21 1.63 -10.42
C LEU A 357 -13.49 0.80 -10.42
N ILE A 358 -13.91 0.28 -9.27
CA ILE A 358 -15.16 -0.48 -9.10
C ILE A 358 -16.35 0.38 -9.51
N ALA A 359 -16.43 1.62 -9.05
CA ALA A 359 -17.51 2.56 -9.38
C ALA A 359 -17.56 2.93 -10.86
N HIS A 360 -16.42 2.89 -11.56
CA HIS A 360 -16.36 3.09 -13.00
C HIS A 360 -16.87 1.85 -13.76
N VAL A 361 -16.43 0.65 -13.35
CA VAL A 361 -16.85 -0.64 -13.94
C VAL A 361 -18.35 -0.88 -13.73
N ALA A 362 -18.88 -0.52 -12.56
CA ALA A 362 -20.32 -0.60 -12.26
C ALA A 362 -21.15 0.44 -13.04
N GLY A 363 -20.53 1.37 -13.78
CA GLY A 363 -21.21 2.35 -14.63
C GLY A 363 -21.86 3.51 -13.86
N PRO A 364 -22.63 4.38 -14.56
CA PRO A 364 -23.13 5.65 -14.02
C PRO A 364 -24.02 5.52 -12.77
N GLU A 365 -24.82 4.46 -12.71
CA GLU A 365 -25.71 4.18 -11.56
C GLU A 365 -25.02 3.32 -10.49
N GLY A 366 -23.80 2.85 -10.75
CA GLY A 366 -23.03 2.08 -9.79
C GLY A 366 -22.74 2.87 -8.51
N ARG A 367 -22.62 2.17 -7.39
CA ARG A 367 -22.27 2.78 -6.10
C ARG A 367 -21.32 1.88 -5.34
N VAL A 368 -20.38 2.46 -4.61
CA VAL A 368 -19.43 1.71 -3.79
C VAL A 368 -19.46 2.25 -2.36
N VAL A 369 -19.59 1.34 -1.40
CA VAL A 369 -19.39 1.64 0.03
C VAL A 369 -18.07 1.02 0.42
N THR A 370 -17.08 1.85 0.74
CA THR A 370 -15.75 1.41 1.20
C THR A 370 -15.59 1.67 2.69
N VAL A 371 -15.11 0.68 3.43
CA VAL A 371 -14.98 0.70 4.88
C VAL A 371 -13.52 0.47 5.28
N ASP A 372 -13.03 1.27 6.21
CA ASP A 372 -11.70 1.08 6.80
C ASP A 372 -11.73 1.44 8.29
N ILE A 373 -10.93 0.72 9.07
CA ILE A 373 -10.84 0.91 10.52
C ILE A 373 -9.97 2.12 10.89
N ASP A 374 -9.08 2.54 9.98
CA ASP A 374 -8.11 3.57 10.26
C ASP A 374 -8.67 4.97 9.90
N PRO A 375 -8.86 5.86 10.89
CA PRO A 375 -9.46 7.17 10.68
C PRO A 375 -8.63 8.06 9.72
N TRP A 376 -7.31 7.90 9.66
CA TRP A 376 -6.48 8.66 8.73
C TRP A 376 -6.68 8.17 7.29
N VAL A 377 -6.79 6.85 7.09
CA VAL A 377 -7.03 6.24 5.78
C VAL A 377 -8.39 6.69 5.24
N VAL A 378 -9.41 6.72 6.10
CA VAL A 378 -10.75 7.21 5.74
C VAL A 378 -10.76 8.71 5.45
N ARG A 379 -10.10 9.55 6.28
CA ARG A 379 -9.99 10.99 6.01
C ARG A 379 -9.31 11.26 4.66
N ARG A 380 -8.22 10.54 4.38
CA ARG A 380 -7.50 10.61 3.11
C ARG A 380 -8.37 10.19 1.94
N THR A 381 -9.06 9.06 2.05
CA THR A 381 -9.99 8.59 1.01
C THR A 381 -11.07 9.62 0.73
N ARG A 382 -11.73 10.15 1.77
CA ARG A 382 -12.77 11.18 1.63
C ARG A 382 -12.27 12.43 0.93
N ALA A 383 -11.04 12.86 1.22
CA ALA A 383 -10.44 14.00 0.54
C ALA A 383 -10.26 13.72 -0.96
N PHE A 384 -9.74 12.55 -1.32
CA PHE A 384 -9.38 12.22 -2.69
C PHE A 384 -10.58 11.86 -3.57
N ILE A 385 -11.56 11.10 -3.07
CA ILE A 385 -12.76 10.78 -3.85
C ILE A 385 -13.61 12.03 -4.12
N ALA A 386 -13.50 13.06 -3.26
CA ALA A 386 -14.21 14.31 -3.48
C ALA A 386 -13.51 15.19 -4.52
N GLU A 387 -12.17 15.33 -4.49
CA GLU A 387 -11.45 16.13 -5.49
C GLU A 387 -11.27 15.44 -6.85
N ALA A 388 -11.07 14.12 -6.86
CA ALA A 388 -10.66 13.35 -8.05
C ALA A 388 -11.57 12.15 -8.37
N GLY A 389 -12.56 11.86 -7.53
CA GLY A 389 -13.47 10.74 -7.68
C GLY A 389 -14.72 11.06 -8.48
N SER A 390 -15.57 10.05 -8.64
CA SER A 390 -16.78 10.11 -9.47
C SER A 390 -18.04 10.57 -8.73
N GLY A 391 -17.94 10.81 -7.41
CA GLY A 391 -19.09 11.06 -6.53
C GLY A 391 -19.94 9.81 -6.24
N ARG A 392 -19.50 8.62 -6.66
CA ARG A 392 -20.23 7.35 -6.50
C ARG A 392 -19.70 6.47 -5.38
N VAL A 393 -18.64 6.90 -4.70
CA VAL A 393 -17.99 6.20 -3.60
C VAL A 393 -18.36 6.86 -2.27
N THR A 394 -18.72 6.07 -1.27
CA THR A 394 -18.93 6.50 0.12
C THR A 394 -17.93 5.80 1.02
N ALA A 395 -17.05 6.58 1.68
CA ALA A 395 -16.05 6.06 2.60
C ALA A 395 -16.51 6.17 4.07
N VAL A 396 -16.42 5.06 4.79
CA VAL A 396 -16.90 4.92 6.18
C VAL A 396 -15.78 4.45 7.09
N GLU A 397 -15.68 5.08 8.26
CA GLU A 397 -14.80 4.64 9.34
C GLU A 397 -15.55 3.61 10.20
N ALA A 398 -15.13 2.35 10.10
CA ALA A 398 -15.64 1.26 10.92
C ALA A 398 -14.73 0.03 10.80
N ASP A 399 -14.86 -0.89 11.75
CA ASP A 399 -14.27 -2.22 11.63
C ASP A 399 -14.97 -2.99 10.49
N ALA A 400 -14.27 -3.21 9.39
CA ALA A 400 -14.83 -3.81 8.18
C ALA A 400 -15.30 -5.26 8.38
N ALA A 401 -14.84 -5.97 9.42
CA ALA A 401 -15.37 -7.30 9.76
C ALA A 401 -16.88 -7.27 10.14
N LEU A 402 -17.41 -6.09 10.47
CA LEU A 402 -18.85 -5.87 10.70
C LEU A 402 -19.66 -5.59 9.44
N GLY A 403 -19.02 -5.54 8.27
CA GLY A 403 -19.65 -5.10 7.02
C GLY A 403 -19.95 -3.61 7.00
N ALA A 404 -20.82 -3.18 6.09
CA ALA A 404 -21.27 -1.80 5.99
C ALA A 404 -22.31 -1.48 7.07
N PRO A 405 -22.42 -0.20 7.50
CA PRO A 405 -23.53 0.27 8.32
C PRO A 405 -24.89 -0.08 7.69
N ALA A 406 -25.85 -0.55 8.51
CA ALA A 406 -27.13 -1.08 8.04
C ALA A 406 -27.91 -0.13 7.10
N HIS A 407 -27.84 1.18 7.32
CA HIS A 407 -28.51 2.19 6.49
C HIS A 407 -27.89 2.37 5.09
N LEU A 408 -26.67 1.87 4.88
CA LEU A 408 -25.97 1.88 3.59
C LEU A 408 -26.11 0.54 2.84
N VAL A 409 -26.57 -0.51 3.51
CA VAL A 409 -26.78 -1.83 2.89
C VAL A 409 -28.00 -1.76 1.96
N PRO A 410 -27.86 -2.10 0.67
CA PRO A 410 -28.99 -2.14 -0.24
C PRO A 410 -30.06 -3.15 0.19
N ARG A 411 -31.31 -2.89 -0.19
CA ARG A 411 -32.36 -3.90 -0.05
C ARG A 411 -32.01 -5.11 -0.93
N GLY A 412 -31.83 -6.27 -0.30
CA GLY A 412 -31.42 -7.50 -0.98
C GLY A 412 -29.91 -7.75 -0.97
N GLY A 413 -29.10 -6.86 -0.37
CA GLY A 413 -27.65 -7.00 -0.27
C GLY A 413 -26.86 -6.33 -1.40
N PHE A 414 -25.54 -6.35 -1.28
CA PHE A 414 -24.60 -5.85 -2.29
C PHE A 414 -24.45 -6.83 -3.45
N ASP A 415 -24.39 -6.34 -4.69
CA ASP A 415 -24.19 -7.16 -5.88
C ASP A 415 -22.78 -7.79 -5.93
N GLY A 416 -21.82 -7.15 -5.25
CA GLY A 416 -20.45 -7.65 -5.09
C GLY A 416 -19.81 -7.17 -3.79
N GLY A 417 -18.81 -7.91 -3.33
CA GLY A 417 -17.98 -7.55 -2.18
C GLY A 417 -16.50 -7.73 -2.49
N MET A 418 -15.65 -6.78 -2.13
CA MET A 418 -14.20 -6.88 -2.30
C MET A 418 -13.49 -6.57 -0.99
N ILE A 419 -12.59 -7.44 -0.57
CA ILE A 419 -11.72 -7.20 0.59
C ILE A 419 -10.30 -7.00 0.07
N THR A 420 -9.62 -5.93 0.47
CA THR A 420 -8.30 -5.55 -0.06
C THR A 420 -7.20 -5.62 1.00
N TYR A 421 -7.32 -6.58 1.91
CA TYR A 421 -6.30 -6.97 2.89
C TYR A 421 -6.35 -8.49 3.10
N SER A 422 -5.26 -9.07 3.62
CA SER A 422 -5.18 -10.50 3.89
C SER A 422 -6.01 -10.88 5.10
N CYS A 423 -6.93 -11.82 4.91
CA CYS A 423 -7.86 -12.30 5.93
C CYS A 423 -7.52 -13.73 6.33
N TRP A 424 -7.46 -14.03 7.62
CA TRP A 424 -7.36 -15.42 8.06
C TRP A 424 -8.71 -16.16 7.91
N ASP A 425 -9.84 -15.47 8.05
CA ASP A 425 -11.19 -16.04 8.02
C ASP A 425 -12.18 -15.14 7.26
N ILE A 426 -13.36 -15.65 6.94
CA ILE A 426 -14.44 -14.92 6.26
C ILE A 426 -15.44 -14.41 7.30
N ALA A 427 -15.59 -13.08 7.41
CA ALA A 427 -16.55 -12.49 8.34
C ALA A 427 -18.00 -12.87 7.96
N PRO A 428 -18.86 -13.22 8.95
CA PRO A 428 -20.27 -13.51 8.68
C PRO A 428 -20.99 -12.36 7.96
N ALA A 429 -20.71 -11.11 8.36
CA ALA A 429 -21.32 -9.92 7.79
C ALA A 429 -21.09 -9.79 6.27
N TRP A 430 -19.94 -10.20 5.75
CA TRP A 430 -19.66 -10.13 4.31
C TRP A 430 -20.54 -11.08 3.51
N ARG A 431 -20.81 -12.28 4.04
CA ARG A 431 -21.76 -13.22 3.45
C ARG A 431 -23.20 -12.71 3.59
N GLU A 432 -23.57 -12.28 4.78
CA GLU A 432 -24.95 -11.88 5.12
C GLU A 432 -25.40 -10.64 4.32
N GLN A 433 -24.49 -9.69 4.09
CA GLN A 433 -24.77 -8.46 3.35
C GLN A 433 -24.61 -8.60 1.83
N LEU A 434 -24.11 -9.71 1.31
CA LEU A 434 -23.98 -9.95 -0.13
C LEU A 434 -25.32 -10.43 -0.72
N ALA A 435 -25.69 -9.99 -1.92
CA ALA A 435 -26.88 -10.49 -2.59
C ALA A 435 -26.76 -11.98 -2.96
N GLU A 436 -27.89 -12.67 -3.10
CA GLU A 436 -27.92 -14.04 -3.63
C GLU A 436 -27.35 -14.06 -5.06
N GLY A 437 -26.41 -14.97 -5.33
CA GLY A 437 -25.66 -15.01 -6.59
C GLY A 437 -24.60 -13.91 -6.73
N GLY A 438 -24.46 -13.01 -5.75
CA GLY A 438 -23.41 -12.01 -5.69
C GLY A 438 -22.03 -12.63 -5.49
N LEU A 439 -20.99 -11.89 -5.89
CA LEU A 439 -19.60 -12.35 -5.84
C LEU A 439 -18.80 -11.61 -4.76
N LEU A 440 -18.12 -12.37 -3.90
CA LEU A 440 -17.20 -11.87 -2.88
C LEU A 440 -15.77 -12.24 -3.27
N VAL A 441 -14.90 -11.27 -3.43
CA VAL A 441 -13.48 -11.47 -3.76
C VAL A 441 -12.62 -11.02 -2.57
N LEU A 442 -11.85 -11.94 -2.00
CA LEU A 442 -10.95 -11.60 -0.88
C LEU A 442 -9.63 -12.38 -0.92
N PRO A 443 -8.52 -11.78 -0.46
CA PRO A 443 -7.31 -12.50 -0.08
C PRO A 443 -7.55 -13.33 1.19
N LEU A 444 -7.57 -14.64 1.04
CA LEU A 444 -7.81 -15.60 2.13
C LEU A 444 -6.54 -16.39 2.43
N GLU A 445 -6.16 -16.41 3.69
CA GLU A 445 -5.03 -17.18 4.19
C GLU A 445 -5.46 -18.61 4.56
N MET A 446 -4.76 -19.59 3.98
CA MET A 446 -5.00 -21.02 4.19
C MET A 446 -3.64 -21.68 4.44
N GLY A 447 -3.38 -22.10 5.69
CA GLY A 447 -2.08 -22.65 6.09
C GLY A 447 -0.91 -21.68 5.87
N GLY A 448 -1.15 -20.39 6.07
CA GLY A 448 -0.12 -19.35 5.95
C GLY A 448 0.17 -18.87 4.53
N TYR A 449 -0.57 -19.38 3.55
CA TYR A 449 -0.50 -18.94 2.15
C TYR A 449 -1.75 -18.14 1.79
N SER A 450 -1.55 -16.95 1.20
CA SER A 450 -2.65 -16.09 0.78
C SER A 450 -3.03 -16.34 -0.69
N ARG A 451 -4.33 -16.44 -0.97
CA ARG A 451 -4.90 -16.47 -2.33
C ARG A 451 -6.07 -15.50 -2.38
N ALA A 452 -6.14 -14.67 -3.41
CA ALA A 452 -7.36 -13.95 -3.73
C ALA A 452 -8.36 -14.97 -4.29
N VAL A 453 -9.46 -15.20 -3.58
CA VAL A 453 -10.49 -16.17 -3.98
C VAL A 453 -11.79 -15.43 -4.27
N ALA A 454 -12.36 -15.71 -5.44
CA ALA A 454 -13.69 -15.25 -5.81
C ALA A 454 -14.73 -16.28 -5.40
N PHE A 455 -15.70 -15.89 -4.59
CA PHE A 455 -16.79 -16.73 -4.09
C PHE A 455 -18.15 -16.25 -4.60
N GLU A 456 -18.99 -17.17 -5.07
CA GLU A 456 -20.40 -16.92 -5.36
C GLU A 456 -21.26 -17.33 -4.17
N ARG A 457 -22.15 -16.46 -3.70
CA ARG A 457 -23.12 -16.80 -2.66
C ARG A 457 -24.25 -17.64 -3.23
N ARG A 458 -24.52 -18.78 -2.58
CA ARG A 458 -25.67 -19.65 -2.81
C ARG A 458 -26.31 -20.01 -1.48
N GLY A 459 -27.35 -19.27 -1.09
CA GLY A 459 -27.90 -19.33 0.27
C GLY A 459 -26.83 -18.98 1.31
N GLU A 460 -26.55 -19.89 2.23
CA GLU A 460 -25.54 -19.73 3.30
C GLU A 460 -24.14 -20.21 2.91
N VAL A 461 -23.98 -20.78 1.70
CA VAL A 461 -22.70 -21.36 1.25
C VAL A 461 -22.04 -20.46 0.24
N LEU A 462 -20.74 -20.22 0.42
CA LEU A 462 -19.89 -19.54 -0.56
C LEU A 462 -19.16 -20.57 -1.42
N HIS A 463 -19.28 -20.47 -2.74
CA HIS A 463 -18.65 -21.39 -3.68
C HIS A 463 -17.50 -20.71 -4.40
N ALA A 464 -16.28 -21.23 -4.25
CA ALA A 464 -15.12 -20.69 -4.95
C ALA A 464 -15.25 -20.84 -6.48
N ARG A 465 -14.80 -19.81 -7.18
CA ARG A 465 -14.85 -19.69 -8.65
C ARG A 465 -13.49 -19.52 -9.29
N ARG A 466 -12.58 -18.88 -8.58
CA ARG A 466 -11.26 -18.54 -9.09
C ARG A 466 -10.30 -18.31 -7.93
N PHE A 467 -9.05 -18.70 -8.12
CA PHE A 467 -7.94 -18.41 -7.24
C PHE A 467 -6.89 -17.59 -7.99
N THR A 468 -6.37 -16.57 -7.34
CA THR A 468 -5.26 -15.75 -7.84
C THR A 468 -4.20 -15.64 -6.75
N TYR A 469 -2.94 -15.80 -7.11
CA TYR A 469 -1.84 -15.56 -6.17
C TYR A 469 -1.76 -14.07 -5.82
N CYS A 470 -1.58 -13.76 -4.53
CA CYS A 470 -1.46 -12.37 -4.12
C CYS A 470 -0.72 -12.22 -2.79
N GLY A 471 -0.20 -11.02 -2.56
CA GLY A 471 0.23 -10.53 -1.24
C GLY A 471 -0.52 -9.25 -0.90
N PHE A 472 -0.95 -9.13 0.36
CA PHE A 472 -1.65 -7.95 0.88
C PHE A 472 -1.16 -7.62 2.29
N VAL A 473 -1.39 -6.37 2.71
CA VAL A 473 -1.27 -6.00 4.13
C VAL A 473 -2.23 -6.85 4.98
N ARG A 474 -1.90 -7.09 6.24
CA ARG A 474 -2.75 -7.89 7.15
C ARG A 474 -3.97 -7.11 7.61
N ASP A 475 -5.00 -7.86 7.97
CA ASP A 475 -6.19 -7.34 8.63
C ASP A 475 -5.87 -6.68 9.99
N GLN A 476 -6.79 -5.82 10.43
CA GLN A 476 -6.75 -5.13 11.71
C GLN A 476 -8.14 -5.20 12.36
N GLY A 477 -8.24 -4.87 13.64
CA GLY A 477 -9.52 -4.91 14.36
C GLY A 477 -9.86 -6.29 14.90
N ARG A 478 -11.15 -6.62 15.00
CA ARG A 478 -11.61 -7.81 15.75
C ARG A 478 -11.24 -9.16 15.13
N GLN A 479 -10.94 -9.20 13.83
CA GLN A 479 -10.51 -10.42 13.13
C GLN A 479 -8.99 -10.57 13.09
N ALA A 480 -8.25 -9.51 13.45
CA ALA A 480 -6.80 -9.53 13.45
C ALA A 480 -6.29 -10.65 14.34
N ARG A 481 -5.46 -11.51 13.76
CA ARG A 481 -4.88 -12.66 14.43
C ARG A 481 -3.40 -12.76 14.11
N SER A 482 -2.62 -13.04 15.14
CA SER A 482 -1.24 -13.52 14.99
C SER A 482 -1.25 -15.05 14.98
N ALA A 483 -0.60 -15.65 13.99
CA ALA A 483 -0.38 -17.09 13.99
C ALA A 483 0.47 -17.48 15.22
N PRO A 484 0.07 -18.48 16.02
CA PRO A 484 0.93 -19.03 17.07
C PRO A 484 2.27 -19.50 16.50
N VAL A 485 3.34 -19.23 17.25
CA VAL A 485 4.71 -19.60 16.87
C VAL A 485 5.42 -20.35 17.98
N VAL A 486 6.33 -21.26 17.63
CA VAL A 486 7.24 -21.94 18.55
C VAL A 486 8.67 -21.69 18.09
N PRO A 487 9.48 -20.93 18.86
CA PRO A 487 10.90 -20.80 18.58
C PRO A 487 11.61 -22.11 18.92
N LEU A 488 12.59 -22.48 18.11
CA LEU A 488 13.45 -23.64 18.29
C LEU A 488 14.92 -23.18 18.21
N LEU A 489 15.82 -23.95 18.83
CA LEU A 489 17.26 -23.71 18.79
C LEU A 489 17.65 -22.28 19.18
N GLY A 490 17.08 -21.77 20.28
CA GLY A 490 17.37 -20.42 20.77
C GLY A 490 16.82 -19.28 19.90
N GLY A 491 15.93 -19.57 18.94
CA GLY A 491 15.32 -18.58 18.05
C GLY A 491 15.84 -18.60 16.62
N ALA A 492 16.83 -19.45 16.31
CA ALA A 492 17.34 -19.61 14.94
C ALA A 492 16.28 -20.18 13.98
N LEU A 493 15.34 -20.98 14.51
CA LEU A 493 14.23 -21.55 13.76
C LEU A 493 12.90 -21.21 14.42
N THR A 494 11.86 -21.03 13.61
CA THR A 494 10.49 -20.80 14.09
C THR A 494 9.51 -21.73 13.40
N LEU A 495 8.73 -22.49 14.18
CA LEU A 495 7.53 -23.16 13.68
C LEU A 495 6.34 -22.22 13.76
N ARG A 496 5.57 -22.10 12.68
CA ARG A 496 4.36 -21.28 12.59
C ARG A 496 3.13 -22.15 12.37
N PHE A 497 2.09 -21.91 13.18
CA PHE A 497 0.85 -22.66 13.16
C PHE A 497 -0.29 -21.75 12.69
N ASP A 498 -0.38 -21.56 11.38
CA ASP A 498 -1.41 -20.70 10.81
C ASP A 498 -2.82 -21.25 11.07
N GLU A 499 -2.97 -22.57 11.25
CA GLU A 499 -4.23 -23.21 11.61
C GLU A 499 -4.10 -23.92 12.97
N GLY A 500 -4.97 -23.58 13.93
CA GLY A 500 -4.97 -24.20 15.26
C GLY A 500 -4.01 -23.59 16.28
N ALA A 501 -3.64 -24.39 17.29
CA ALA A 501 -2.79 -23.99 18.42
C ALA A 501 -1.35 -24.48 18.25
N ALA A 502 -0.40 -23.74 18.81
CA ALA A 502 1.01 -24.15 18.92
C ALA A 502 1.18 -25.26 19.97
N ALA A 503 0.84 -26.50 19.61
CA ALA A 503 0.94 -27.67 20.49
C ALA A 503 1.65 -28.83 19.77
N GLY A 504 2.26 -29.75 20.55
CA GLY A 504 2.95 -30.93 20.01
C GLY A 504 4.36 -30.68 19.50
N ALA A 505 4.95 -29.52 19.84
CA ALA A 505 6.35 -29.21 19.50
C ALA A 505 7.33 -29.70 20.58
N GLU A 506 6.85 -30.35 21.65
CA GLU A 506 7.70 -30.96 22.66
C GLU A 506 8.63 -32.00 22.01
N GLY A 507 9.92 -31.99 22.40
CA GLY A 507 10.90 -32.94 21.89
C GLY A 507 11.42 -32.69 20.47
N VAL A 508 10.84 -31.76 19.70
CA VAL A 508 11.30 -31.45 18.33
C VAL A 508 12.73 -30.92 18.31
N GLU A 509 13.10 -30.09 19.28
CA GLU A 509 14.45 -29.54 19.34
C GLU A 509 15.50 -30.64 19.60
N GLU A 510 15.15 -31.66 20.38
CA GLU A 510 16.00 -32.83 20.59
C GLU A 510 16.05 -33.70 19.32
N ALA A 511 14.92 -33.89 18.65
CA ALA A 511 14.86 -34.59 17.37
C ALA A 511 15.73 -33.96 16.29
N LEU A 512 15.78 -32.62 16.21
CA LEU A 512 16.63 -31.88 15.27
C LEU A 512 18.14 -32.11 15.48
N ARG A 513 18.55 -32.54 16.69
CA ARG A 513 19.95 -32.92 16.99
C ARG A 513 20.25 -34.37 16.60
N GLY A 514 19.22 -35.15 16.29
CA GLY A 514 19.31 -36.54 15.88
C GLY A 514 19.64 -36.73 14.40
N PRO A 515 19.64 -37.99 13.92
CA PRO A 515 19.92 -38.29 12.52
C PRO A 515 18.82 -37.73 11.59
N ARG A 516 19.25 -37.12 10.48
CA ARG A 516 18.35 -36.64 9.42
C ARG A 516 17.94 -37.78 8.50
N HIS A 517 16.64 -38.01 8.36
CA HIS A 517 16.07 -38.82 7.29
C HIS A 517 15.83 -37.96 6.05
N GLU A 518 16.14 -38.50 4.88
CA GLU A 518 16.01 -37.79 3.61
C GLU A 518 15.26 -38.67 2.61
N VAL A 519 14.21 -38.14 1.99
CA VAL A 519 13.43 -38.82 0.96
C VAL A 519 13.32 -37.92 -0.26
N ALA A 520 13.95 -38.35 -1.35
CA ALA A 520 13.81 -37.73 -2.67
C ALA A 520 12.43 -38.04 -3.25
N THR A 521 11.72 -37.02 -3.71
CA THR A 521 10.35 -37.22 -4.23
C THR A 521 10.35 -37.79 -5.65
N GLY A 522 11.44 -37.61 -6.40
CA GLY A 522 11.54 -37.88 -7.84
C GLY A 522 10.94 -36.77 -8.70
N ILE A 523 10.43 -35.68 -8.09
CA ILE A 523 9.74 -34.60 -8.80
C ILE A 523 10.69 -33.41 -8.94
N THR A 524 11.00 -33.06 -10.20
CA THR A 524 11.89 -31.95 -10.53
C THR A 524 11.14 -30.67 -10.93
N MET A 525 11.80 -29.55 -10.67
CA MET A 525 11.48 -28.21 -11.14
C MET A 525 12.36 -27.95 -12.35
N GLY A 526 11.75 -27.61 -13.49
CA GLY A 526 12.50 -27.26 -14.68
C GLY A 526 13.27 -25.96 -14.52
N ALA A 527 14.40 -25.86 -15.21
CA ALA A 527 15.20 -24.66 -15.43
C ALA A 527 14.38 -23.43 -15.90
N GLY A 528 13.82 -22.65 -14.97
CA GLY A 528 13.12 -21.40 -15.29
C GLY A 528 12.76 -20.59 -14.05
N THR A 529 13.17 -19.33 -14.03
CA THR A 529 12.71 -18.33 -13.04
C THR A 529 11.24 -18.01 -13.32
N GLY A 530 10.33 -18.85 -12.82
CA GLY A 530 8.89 -18.67 -13.06
C GLY A 530 8.00 -19.86 -12.73
N VAL A 531 8.56 -21.01 -12.32
CA VAL A 531 7.71 -22.16 -11.99
C VAL A 531 6.96 -21.94 -10.68
N TYR A 532 5.64 -21.78 -10.78
CA TYR A 532 4.73 -21.50 -9.66
C TYR A 532 4.23 -22.79 -8.99
N PHE A 533 4.64 -23.05 -7.74
CA PHE A 533 4.21 -24.23 -6.96
C PHE A 533 3.14 -23.92 -5.91
N GLY A 534 2.36 -22.85 -6.12
CA GLY A 534 1.36 -22.43 -5.15
C GLY A 534 0.25 -23.46 -4.90
N SER A 535 -0.02 -24.35 -5.86
CA SER A 535 -0.99 -25.43 -5.68
C SER A 535 -0.47 -26.53 -4.75
N LEU A 536 0.85 -26.82 -4.75
CA LEU A 536 1.46 -27.78 -3.82
C LEU A 536 1.39 -27.26 -2.39
N GLN A 537 1.66 -25.98 -2.18
CA GLN A 537 1.56 -25.32 -0.88
C GLN A 537 0.16 -25.47 -0.29
N LEU A 538 -0.88 -25.11 -1.07
CA LEU A 538 -2.26 -25.19 -0.62
C LEU A 538 -2.72 -26.65 -0.45
N TYR A 539 -2.29 -27.55 -1.33
CA TYR A 539 -2.58 -28.97 -1.20
C TYR A 539 -1.98 -29.53 0.09
N ALA A 540 -0.68 -29.31 0.34
CA ALA A 540 -0.02 -29.73 1.57
C ALA A 540 -0.72 -29.16 2.82
N ALA A 541 -1.01 -27.84 2.81
CA ALA A 541 -1.66 -27.14 3.91
C ALA A 541 -3.05 -27.68 4.27
N THR A 542 -3.79 -28.19 3.29
CA THR A 542 -5.17 -28.65 3.47
C THR A 542 -5.30 -30.16 3.61
N THR A 543 -4.25 -30.93 3.30
CA THR A 543 -4.31 -32.40 3.23
C THR A 543 -3.42 -33.13 4.22
N LEU A 544 -2.40 -32.47 4.76
CA LEU A 544 -1.47 -33.05 5.73
C LEU A 544 -1.92 -32.76 7.17
N PRO A 545 -2.18 -33.80 7.99
CA PRO A 545 -2.38 -33.62 9.42
C PRO A 545 -1.12 -33.06 10.08
N GLY A 546 -1.26 -32.13 11.01
CA GLY A 546 -0.12 -31.52 11.70
C GLY A 546 0.69 -30.54 10.84
N PHE A 547 0.10 -30.05 9.73
CA PHE A 547 0.74 -29.06 8.88
C PHE A 547 1.12 -27.79 9.66
N CYS A 548 2.34 -27.33 9.45
CA CYS A 548 2.87 -26.07 9.94
C CYS A 548 3.88 -25.51 8.93
N ARG A 549 4.42 -24.31 9.19
CA ARG A 549 5.54 -23.76 8.41
C ARG A 549 6.79 -23.70 9.27
N LEU A 550 7.90 -24.17 8.73
CA LEU A 550 9.22 -24.02 9.33
C LEU A 550 9.92 -22.83 8.69
N ARG A 551 10.33 -21.86 9.51
CA ARG A 551 11.10 -20.70 9.08
C ARG A 551 12.51 -20.77 9.65
N ALA A 552 13.50 -20.43 8.83
CA ALA A 552 14.83 -20.09 9.31
C ALA A 552 14.91 -18.57 9.54
N ASP A 553 15.12 -18.16 10.79
CA ASP A 553 15.33 -16.75 11.16
C ASP A 553 16.83 -16.40 11.19
N GLU A 554 17.69 -17.40 11.28
CA GLU A 554 19.15 -17.29 11.15
C GLU A 554 19.69 -18.42 10.24
N ASP A 555 20.82 -18.19 9.58
CA ASP A 555 21.52 -19.24 8.83
C ASP A 555 21.95 -20.39 9.76
N THR A 556 21.59 -21.62 9.41
CA THR A 556 21.90 -22.80 10.21
C THR A 556 22.18 -24.03 9.35
N GLU A 557 23.12 -24.86 9.76
CA GLU A 557 23.42 -26.13 9.09
C GLU A 557 22.42 -27.26 9.45
N VAL A 558 21.59 -27.03 10.48
CA VAL A 558 20.62 -28.04 10.97
C VAL A 558 19.53 -28.31 9.94
N VAL A 559 19.05 -27.26 9.28
CA VAL A 559 18.00 -27.36 8.25
C VAL A 559 18.45 -26.68 6.96
N ALA A 560 18.12 -27.28 5.83
CA ALA A 560 18.39 -26.73 4.50
C ALA A 560 17.39 -25.63 4.05
N VAL A 561 16.89 -24.81 4.99
CA VAL A 561 15.99 -23.67 4.71
C VAL A 561 16.83 -22.40 4.78
N ALA A 562 16.78 -21.58 3.72
CA ALA A 562 17.55 -20.34 3.69
C ALA A 562 17.02 -19.31 4.70
N GLU A 563 17.91 -18.50 5.26
CA GLU A 563 17.54 -17.39 6.14
C GLU A 563 16.41 -16.55 5.50
N GLY A 564 15.42 -16.23 6.31
CA GLY A 564 14.29 -15.40 5.91
C GLY A 564 13.20 -16.13 5.13
N HIS A 565 13.36 -17.42 4.82
CA HIS A 565 12.40 -18.22 4.04
C HIS A 565 11.63 -19.22 4.90
N ASP A 566 10.41 -19.52 4.47
CA ASP A 566 9.52 -20.50 5.10
C ASP A 566 9.40 -21.75 4.20
N ALA A 567 9.35 -22.93 4.83
CA ALA A 567 9.16 -24.22 4.20
C ALA A 567 7.87 -24.90 4.71
N PRO A 568 7.09 -25.58 3.85
CA PRO A 568 6.01 -26.45 4.29
C PRO A 568 6.55 -27.56 5.20
N ALA A 569 5.92 -27.76 6.35
CA ALA A 569 6.34 -28.74 7.34
C ALA A 569 5.16 -29.51 7.94
N VAL A 570 5.46 -30.66 8.53
CA VAL A 570 4.52 -31.52 9.24
C VAL A 570 5.13 -31.87 10.59
N LEU A 571 4.37 -31.61 11.62
CA LEU A 571 4.69 -31.94 13.00
C LEU A 571 4.06 -33.27 13.39
N GLY A 572 4.87 -34.16 13.95
CA GLY A 572 4.43 -35.37 14.65
C GLY A 572 4.91 -35.36 16.09
N ASP A 573 4.69 -36.45 16.82
CA ASP A 573 5.12 -36.55 18.21
C ASP A 573 6.66 -36.58 18.30
N ALA A 574 7.25 -35.56 18.94
CA ALA A 574 8.68 -35.30 18.99
C ALA A 574 9.39 -35.44 17.62
N SER A 575 8.71 -35.14 16.51
CA SER A 575 9.20 -35.42 15.16
C SER A 575 8.80 -34.30 14.21
N LEU A 576 9.66 -33.99 13.24
CA LEU A 576 9.43 -32.93 12.26
C LEU A 576 9.84 -33.41 10.88
N ALA A 577 8.99 -33.21 9.88
CA ALA A 577 9.36 -33.33 8.47
C ALA A 577 9.08 -32.03 7.74
N TYR A 578 9.94 -31.63 6.81
CA TYR A 578 9.74 -30.42 6.02
C TYR A 578 10.24 -30.60 4.59
N LEU A 579 9.64 -29.83 3.68
CA LEU A 579 9.86 -29.91 2.25
C LEU A 579 10.82 -28.81 1.81
N VAL A 580 11.89 -29.19 1.09
CA VAL A 580 12.87 -28.29 0.48
C VAL A 580 13.14 -28.67 -0.95
N HIS A 581 13.74 -27.76 -1.72
CA HIS A 581 14.23 -28.08 -3.04
C HIS A 581 15.77 -28.02 -3.09
N LEU A 582 16.40 -29.09 -3.56
CA LEU A 582 17.86 -29.23 -3.64
C LEU A 582 18.28 -29.43 -5.11
N PRO A 583 19.57 -29.22 -5.47
CA PRO A 583 20.06 -29.59 -6.80
C PRO A 583 19.71 -31.05 -7.12
N ALA A 584 19.13 -31.30 -8.30
CA ALA A 584 18.74 -32.64 -8.71
C ALA A 584 19.97 -33.57 -8.77
N ARG A 585 19.89 -34.73 -8.11
CA ARG A 585 21.05 -35.64 -7.97
C ARG A 585 21.26 -36.54 -9.18
N HIS A 586 20.24 -36.77 -10.00
CA HIS A 586 20.28 -37.71 -11.13
C HIS A 586 19.39 -37.23 -12.28
N GLY A 587 19.93 -37.19 -13.51
CA GLY A 587 19.16 -36.99 -14.75
C GLY A 587 18.47 -35.63 -14.84
N GLY A 588 19.16 -34.62 -15.37
CA GLY A 588 18.63 -33.27 -15.55
C GLY A 588 19.73 -32.30 -16.00
N ARG A 589 19.37 -31.04 -16.24
CA ARG A 589 20.34 -29.96 -16.43
C ARG A 589 20.92 -29.54 -15.07
N PRO A 590 22.14 -28.97 -14.99
CA PRO A 590 22.78 -28.54 -13.74
C PRO A 590 21.93 -27.60 -12.87
N GLU A 591 21.01 -26.87 -13.50
CA GLU A 591 20.10 -25.92 -12.86
C GLU A 591 18.79 -26.53 -12.34
N ASP A 592 18.49 -27.80 -12.68
CA ASP A 592 17.27 -28.45 -12.23
C ASP A 592 17.32 -28.72 -10.72
N ARG A 593 16.18 -28.51 -10.07
CA ARG A 593 16.03 -28.69 -8.63
C ARG A 593 14.99 -29.77 -8.37
N GLU A 594 15.23 -30.62 -7.39
CA GLU A 594 14.31 -31.69 -6.98
C GLU A 594 13.68 -31.37 -5.62
N TRP A 595 12.40 -31.66 -5.47
CA TRP A 595 11.73 -31.65 -4.17
C TRP A 595 12.23 -32.81 -3.31
N VAL A 596 12.74 -32.48 -2.13
CA VAL A 596 13.30 -33.42 -1.15
C VAL A 596 12.67 -33.16 0.21
N VAL A 597 12.33 -34.23 0.91
CA VAL A 597 11.83 -34.15 2.29
C VAL A 597 12.96 -34.46 3.25
N HIS A 598 13.19 -33.56 4.21
CA HIS A 598 14.03 -33.82 5.36
C HIS A 598 13.16 -34.07 6.58
N ALA A 599 13.50 -35.06 7.40
CA ALA A 599 12.77 -35.37 8.61
C ALA A 599 13.66 -35.82 9.76
N PHE A 600 13.15 -35.63 10.98
CA PHE A 600 13.84 -35.82 12.24
C PHE A 600 12.91 -36.45 13.27
N GLY A 601 13.48 -37.12 14.27
CA GLY A 601 12.75 -37.73 15.38
C GLY A 601 12.28 -39.17 15.12
N PRO A 602 11.66 -39.82 16.12
CA PRO A 602 11.24 -41.22 16.05
C PRO A 602 10.26 -41.52 14.92
N GLU A 603 9.40 -40.57 14.53
CA GLU A 603 8.50 -40.71 13.40
C GLU A 603 9.07 -40.17 12.07
N GLY A 604 10.32 -39.69 12.06
CA GLY A 604 10.91 -38.97 10.94
C GLY A 604 10.80 -39.73 9.60
N ALA A 605 11.14 -41.02 9.58
CA ALA A 605 11.03 -41.83 8.36
C ALA A 605 9.58 -41.95 7.84
N ARG A 606 8.61 -42.11 8.76
CA ARG A 606 7.18 -42.20 8.41
C ARG A 606 6.65 -40.86 7.89
N LEU A 607 7.00 -39.77 8.55
CA LEU A 607 6.60 -38.42 8.14
C LEU A 607 7.24 -38.01 6.80
N ALA A 608 8.52 -38.38 6.58
CA ALA A 608 9.21 -38.11 5.32
C ALA A 608 8.48 -38.76 4.13
N GLU A 609 8.10 -40.04 4.27
CA GLU A 609 7.33 -40.74 3.23
C GLU A 609 5.92 -40.20 3.08
N LEU A 610 5.26 -39.75 4.16
CA LEU A 610 3.95 -39.11 4.09
C LEU A 610 3.99 -37.82 3.26
N VAL A 611 4.96 -36.94 3.53
CA VAL A 611 5.13 -35.70 2.77
C VAL A 611 5.54 -36.01 1.33
N ALA A 612 6.47 -36.94 1.11
CA ALA A 612 6.89 -37.32 -0.23
C ALA A 612 5.75 -37.94 -1.05
N ALA A 613 4.93 -38.79 -0.45
CA ALA A 613 3.73 -39.34 -1.07
C ALA A 613 2.71 -38.25 -1.42
N THR A 614 2.60 -37.21 -0.58
CA THR A 614 1.75 -36.04 -0.83
C THR A 614 2.24 -35.24 -2.04
N VAL A 615 3.55 -34.97 -2.14
CA VAL A 615 4.15 -34.30 -3.31
C VAL A 615 3.92 -35.13 -4.58
N ARG A 616 4.15 -36.45 -4.52
CA ARG A 616 3.91 -37.36 -5.66
C ARG A 616 2.42 -37.43 -6.03
N ALA A 617 1.50 -37.33 -5.07
CA ALA A 617 0.06 -37.30 -5.34
C ALA A 617 -0.36 -35.98 -5.99
N TRP A 618 0.19 -34.86 -5.52
CA TRP A 618 0.01 -33.55 -6.16
C TRP A 618 0.49 -33.56 -7.61
N ASP A 619 1.70 -34.07 -7.87
CA ASP A 619 2.26 -34.14 -9.22
C ASP A 619 1.40 -35.00 -10.16
N ARG A 620 0.86 -36.13 -9.67
CA ARG A 620 -0.01 -37.01 -10.47
C ARG A 620 -1.40 -36.46 -10.77
N HIS A 621 -2.00 -35.70 -9.85
CA HIS A 621 -3.44 -35.41 -9.90
C HIS A 621 -3.79 -33.92 -10.00
N ILE A 622 -2.86 -33.02 -9.64
CA ILE A 622 -3.13 -31.58 -9.49
C ILE A 622 -2.21 -30.77 -10.40
N ARG A 623 -0.91 -31.12 -10.43
CA ARG A 623 0.06 -30.47 -11.31
C ARG A 623 -0.34 -30.70 -12.77
N THR A 624 -0.20 -29.66 -13.58
CA THR A 624 -0.40 -29.73 -15.04
C THR A 624 0.91 -29.38 -15.73
N ALA A 625 1.01 -29.66 -17.03
CA ALA A 625 2.23 -29.41 -17.81
C ALA A 625 2.56 -27.92 -18.02
N ASP A 626 1.61 -27.04 -17.71
CA ASP A 626 1.75 -25.58 -17.73
C ASP A 626 1.54 -25.14 -16.28
N ASP A 627 2.62 -24.90 -15.52
CA ASP A 627 2.56 -24.71 -14.05
C ASP A 627 1.69 -23.47 -13.65
N ASP A 628 1.36 -22.59 -14.60
CA ASP A 628 0.41 -21.47 -14.46
C ASP A 628 -1.08 -21.91 -14.57
N ARG A 629 -1.37 -23.10 -15.09
CA ARG A 629 -2.72 -23.66 -15.25
C ARG A 629 -2.95 -24.88 -14.35
N HIS A 630 -2.87 -24.69 -13.04
CA HIS A 630 -3.14 -25.76 -12.08
C HIS A 630 -4.65 -26.05 -11.94
N ALA A 631 -4.99 -27.27 -11.52
CA ALA A 631 -6.36 -27.61 -11.13
C ALA A 631 -6.63 -27.10 -9.70
N ASP A 632 -7.29 -25.95 -9.59
CA ASP A 632 -7.78 -25.43 -8.31
C ASP A 632 -8.72 -26.44 -7.62
N PRO A 633 -8.73 -26.48 -6.27
CA PRO A 633 -9.69 -27.32 -5.55
C PRO A 633 -11.10 -26.79 -5.75
N VAL A 634 -12.08 -27.69 -5.74
CA VAL A 634 -13.46 -27.26 -5.47
C VAL A 634 -13.53 -26.89 -3.99
N LEU A 635 -13.72 -25.60 -3.71
CA LEU A 635 -13.83 -25.06 -2.35
C LEU A 635 -15.24 -24.54 -2.10
N THR A 636 -15.82 -24.97 -0.99
CA THR A 636 -17.05 -24.39 -0.42
C THR A 636 -16.82 -23.92 1.00
N VAL A 637 -17.39 -22.77 1.37
CA VAL A 637 -17.29 -22.22 2.72
C VAL A 637 -18.67 -22.18 3.36
N HIS A 638 -18.76 -22.77 4.55
CA HIS A 638 -19.98 -22.91 5.33
C HIS A 638 -19.86 -22.11 6.63
N PRO A 639 -20.98 -21.70 7.26
CA PRO A 639 -20.93 -21.11 8.61
C PRO A 639 -20.27 -22.05 9.63
N ALA A 640 -19.53 -21.51 10.60
CA ALA A 640 -18.84 -22.28 11.64
C ALA A 640 -19.75 -23.30 12.37
N GLY A 641 -21.03 -22.97 12.56
CA GLY A 641 -22.00 -23.84 13.23
C GLY A 641 -22.55 -25.00 12.38
N THR A 642 -22.12 -25.16 11.13
CA THR A 642 -22.66 -26.20 10.23
C THR A 642 -22.24 -27.59 10.72
N PRO A 643 -23.17 -28.51 11.02
CA PRO A 643 -22.84 -29.87 11.47
C PRO A 643 -22.08 -30.69 10.42
N ASP A 644 -21.21 -31.61 10.85
CA ASP A 644 -20.39 -32.46 9.96
C ASP A 644 -21.21 -33.23 8.91
N HIS A 645 -22.40 -33.71 9.29
CA HIS A 645 -23.27 -34.48 8.39
C HIS A 645 -23.93 -33.65 7.28
N LEU A 646 -23.85 -32.31 7.36
CA LEU A 646 -24.33 -31.39 6.33
C LEU A 646 -23.18 -30.88 5.44
N LEU A 647 -21.92 -31.15 5.79
CA LEU A 647 -20.79 -30.79 4.95
C LEU A 647 -20.65 -31.75 3.77
N PRO A 648 -20.27 -31.25 2.58
CA PRO A 648 -19.91 -32.14 1.47
C PRO A 648 -18.67 -32.95 1.82
N ALA A 649 -18.50 -34.10 1.17
CA ALA A 649 -17.28 -34.89 1.32
C ALA A 649 -16.06 -34.09 0.84
N GLY A 650 -15.01 -34.02 1.65
CA GLY A 650 -13.78 -33.29 1.36
C GLY A 650 -12.91 -33.11 2.59
N ASP A 651 -11.79 -32.42 2.43
CA ASP A 651 -10.91 -32.00 3.52
C ASP A 651 -11.46 -30.74 4.16
N VAL A 652 -11.67 -30.79 5.48
CA VAL A 652 -12.29 -29.69 6.22
C VAL A 652 -11.21 -28.90 6.96
N LEU A 653 -11.18 -27.59 6.74
CA LEU A 653 -10.41 -26.64 7.51
C LEU A 653 -11.38 -25.77 8.31
N ASP A 654 -11.39 -25.97 9.63
CA ASP A 654 -12.23 -25.22 10.56
C ASP A 654 -11.55 -23.93 11.01
N LYS A 655 -12.27 -22.82 10.85
CA LYS A 655 -11.88 -21.48 11.32
C LYS A 655 -12.92 -20.97 12.32
N ALA A 656 -12.71 -19.77 12.87
CA ALA A 656 -13.55 -19.24 13.95
C ALA A 656 -14.99 -18.96 13.51
N SER A 657 -15.18 -18.46 12.30
CA SER A 657 -16.46 -18.02 11.72
C SER A 657 -16.91 -18.88 10.55
N SER A 658 -16.02 -19.72 10.01
CA SER A 658 -16.29 -20.52 8.82
C SER A 658 -15.68 -21.91 8.85
N ARG A 659 -16.26 -22.83 8.05
CA ARG A 659 -15.72 -24.16 7.75
C ARG A 659 -15.46 -24.24 6.26
N LEU A 660 -14.21 -24.39 5.86
CA LEU A 660 -13.81 -24.52 4.47
C LEU A 660 -13.74 -26.00 4.12
N VAL A 661 -14.37 -26.41 3.02
CA VAL A 661 -14.32 -27.79 2.54
C VAL A 661 -13.67 -27.84 1.17
N PHE A 662 -12.51 -28.49 1.10
CA PHE A 662 -11.72 -28.66 -0.11
C PHE A 662 -11.97 -30.02 -0.72
N ARG A 663 -12.18 -30.06 -2.03
CA ARG A 663 -12.22 -31.29 -2.81
C ARG A 663 -11.17 -31.22 -3.91
N TRP A 664 -10.10 -31.97 -3.69
CA TRP A 664 -8.98 -32.07 -4.62
C TRP A 664 -9.23 -33.18 -5.66
N PRO A 665 -8.84 -32.97 -6.94
CA PRO A 665 -8.83 -34.02 -7.95
C PRO A 665 -8.04 -35.25 -7.47
N GLY A 666 -8.54 -36.45 -7.77
CA GLY A 666 -7.92 -37.71 -7.34
C GLY A 666 -8.12 -38.08 -5.86
N ARG A 667 -8.66 -37.16 -5.03
CA ARG A 667 -9.04 -37.42 -3.64
C ARG A 667 -10.56 -37.70 -3.56
N GLY A 668 -10.93 -38.93 -3.87
CA GLY A 668 -12.31 -39.42 -3.79
C GLY A 668 -12.76 -39.61 -2.33
N GLY A 669 -13.93 -39.06 -1.99
CA GLY A 669 -14.43 -38.94 -0.61
C GLY A 669 -14.54 -40.24 0.17
N HIS A 670 -13.58 -40.46 1.07
CA HIS A 670 -13.77 -41.08 2.38
C HIS A 670 -12.53 -40.75 3.21
N LEU A 671 -12.68 -39.92 4.24
CA LEU A 671 -11.77 -39.97 5.38
C LEU A 671 -12.51 -40.68 6.53
N PRO A 672 -11.82 -41.57 7.29
CA PRO A 672 -12.25 -41.87 8.64
C PRO A 672 -12.33 -40.56 9.40
N GLY A 673 -13.38 -40.38 10.20
CA GLY A 673 -13.58 -39.18 11.00
C GLY A 673 -12.34 -38.79 11.80
N SER A 674 -12.16 -37.48 11.98
CA SER A 674 -11.05 -36.88 12.71
C SER A 674 -10.67 -37.69 13.96
N ALA A 675 -9.41 -38.11 14.02
CA ALA A 675 -8.81 -38.64 15.23
C ALA A 675 -8.58 -37.48 16.23
N ARG A 676 -9.69 -36.89 16.71
CA ARG A 676 -9.74 -36.01 17.89
C ARG A 676 -10.75 -36.49 18.93
N ARG A 677 -11.42 -37.64 18.72
CA ARG A 677 -12.40 -38.20 19.66
C ARG A 677 -11.90 -39.34 20.57
N ALA A 678 -10.59 -39.46 20.78
CA ALA A 678 -10.06 -40.40 21.78
C ALA A 678 -9.96 -39.80 23.20
N ALA A 679 -9.95 -38.46 23.35
CA ALA A 679 -9.86 -37.81 24.66
C ALA A 679 -11.24 -37.68 25.34
N ASP A 680 -12.31 -37.35 24.60
CA ASP A 680 -13.63 -37.10 25.19
C ASP A 680 -14.46 -38.36 25.45
N ALA A 681 -14.13 -39.49 24.79
CA ALA A 681 -14.81 -40.77 25.05
C ALA A 681 -14.35 -41.43 26.36
N VAL A 682 -13.16 -41.08 26.87
CA VAL A 682 -12.65 -41.58 28.15
C VAL A 682 -13.23 -40.79 29.33
N ALA A 683 -13.59 -39.52 29.12
CA ALA A 683 -14.25 -38.69 30.14
C ALA A 683 -15.73 -39.06 30.37
N ALA A 684 -16.44 -39.59 29.36
CA ALA A 684 -17.81 -40.06 29.53
C ALA A 684 -17.90 -41.46 30.18
N ALA A 685 -16.89 -42.33 29.96
CA ALA A 685 -16.86 -43.68 30.54
C ALA A 685 -16.38 -43.73 32.01
N THR A 686 -15.82 -42.63 32.53
CA THR A 686 -15.36 -42.49 33.92
C THR A 686 -16.35 -41.74 34.81
N ALA A 687 -17.49 -41.30 34.26
CA ALA A 687 -18.56 -40.64 35.00
C ALA A 687 -19.74 -41.59 35.35
N GLU A 688 -19.70 -42.87 34.93
CA GLU A 688 -20.73 -43.88 35.23
C GLU A 688 -20.17 -45.15 35.94
N SER A 689 -19.01 -45.06 36.61
CA SER A 689 -18.48 -46.16 37.45
C SER A 689 -18.41 -45.80 38.92
#